data_AF-A0A0B4R366-F1
#
_entry.id   AF-A0A0B4R366-F1
#
_cell.length_a   1.000
_cell.length_b   1.000
_cell.length_c   1.000
_cell.angle_alpha   90.00
_cell.angle_beta   90.00
_cell.angle_gamma   90.00
#
_symmetry.space_group_name_H-M   'P 1'
#
loop_
_entity.id
_entity.type
_entity.pdbx_description
1 polymer ?
#
loop_
_entity_poly.entity_id
_entity_poly.type
_entity_poly.pdbx_seq_one_letter_code
_entity_poly.pdbx_strand_id
1 'polypeptide(L)'
;MSFFKKHDELPRPEYLPPQREVRPDKVDVKINGKEISVPANWTVQRACRENGIYVPSLCNFPSLAPTAKCGVCVVHIDGRSTPYVQSCKTVVEHGMRITTNTPDVQHQARANLVEFLGPFRRLEQLPRTPEIEDLVRFVGSDAIAQDPQPPHRFSIAVDQSSCVFCTRCVRACSGVQNMNIITVTPDKPAMPIAFDGNMPVHSSNCIACGQCTLVCPTGALSERDDVAVVTEHLKAAGPHRKTMVVMTAPSTRITLGEGMGETPGTVETARLVASCRAAGFDLVFDATFASDICASMEAAELTERLDADGPFPMFSSSCPGWVTLVENKYPHLRANLARVKSPMMALGALIRNWMSKRERPQSRDTYYVVAVMPCPAKKEEAMRSELRDPSGRSDVDVVLTTREMARLLRQRGVKWDSLPGNFKSAFDEPFASASGGGALTDASGGTSEAVLRVAHSFIARQDITHDTSRLFADCRRASELGDWSDIQVAVAPAQGRVLDIAVLGGSRAIQSFLAEQQLDNPGADTDTELKHYVECMACPGGCIGGGGQPTSFNEHVVQQRLGAVYAYDRACAHASPLVGHREWIAKELGELGSAFSKSLLEYEPPLIVPKKGPPSYPTMGRKARFRAGGGRTVSSGCLDTALYSLSGRDDTNVADIAILYGSQGGTTATCAKQLAQFMARWVTEEISVHSMDQFPFAKLPTVSTVLLVTSSWHSLQGSMPDNAREFYSRLRSVLPTSFHESLLATKFAVCGFGSTKYDRFCGFAEQLNSAFINLGATPFVEMVKIDTERPDKGKKPFAKWMKAVVKMLTTPDLVQPTMLVVPSIMPSVPTRAQAFPGYHQITVSRVKEYKNLTQATSGRYYYVEFDTGKTFIE
;
A
#
# COMPACT_ATOMS: atom_id res chain seq x y z
N MET A 1 14.24 -49.28 7.94
CA MET A 1 12.78 -49.48 7.79
C MET A 1 12.06 -48.32 8.46
N SER A 2 11.22 -47.60 7.69
CA SER A 2 10.25 -46.57 8.10
C SER A 2 10.74 -45.21 8.64
N PHE A 3 11.27 -44.35 7.75
CA PHE A 3 11.35 -42.88 7.94
C PHE A 3 10.59 -42.08 6.86
N PHE A 4 9.54 -42.69 6.29
CA PHE A 4 8.59 -41.98 5.43
C PHE A 4 7.34 -41.65 6.26
N LYS A 5 7.31 -40.49 6.92
CA LYS A 5 6.02 -39.91 7.33
C LYS A 5 5.35 -39.40 6.06
N LYS A 6 4.15 -39.91 5.77
CA LYS A 6 3.30 -39.45 4.66
C LYS A 6 3.07 -37.93 4.81
N HIS A 7 3.39 -37.19 3.76
CA HIS A 7 3.27 -35.73 3.67
C HIS A 7 1.85 -35.24 3.31
N ASP A 8 0.79 -35.96 3.72
CA ASP A 8 -0.59 -35.65 3.32
C ASP A 8 -1.43 -34.93 4.40
N GLU A 9 -0.85 -34.60 5.56
CA GLU A 9 -1.57 -33.91 6.64
C GLU A 9 -1.00 -32.52 6.92
N LEU A 10 -1.85 -31.50 6.75
CA LEU A 10 -1.53 -30.10 7.06
C LEU A 10 -1.27 -29.89 8.57
N PRO A 11 -0.44 -28.90 8.93
CA PRO A 11 -0.29 -28.48 10.33
C PRO A 11 -1.63 -28.05 10.92
N ARG A 12 -1.86 -28.43 12.18
CA ARG A 12 -3.09 -28.13 12.92
C ARG A 12 -3.20 -26.61 13.14
N PRO A 13 -4.39 -26.01 13.03
CA PRO A 13 -4.57 -24.64 13.47
C PRO A 13 -4.27 -24.51 14.97
N GLU A 14 -3.32 -23.64 15.35
CA GLU A 14 -2.84 -23.43 16.74
C GLU A 14 -3.93 -23.13 17.77
N TYR A 15 -5.11 -22.66 17.33
CA TYR A 15 -6.23 -22.34 18.22
C TYR A 15 -7.05 -23.57 18.64
N LEU A 16 -6.81 -24.74 18.05
CA LEU A 16 -7.40 -25.98 18.51
C LEU A 16 -6.59 -26.48 19.71
N PRO A 17 -7.21 -26.77 20.87
CA PRO A 17 -6.48 -27.21 22.05
C PRO A 17 -5.62 -28.45 21.73
N PRO A 18 -4.42 -28.57 22.34
CA PRO A 18 -3.55 -29.72 22.13
C PRO A 18 -4.33 -31.00 22.48
N GLN A 19 -4.39 -31.92 21.51
CA GLN A 19 -5.18 -33.15 21.60
C GLN A 19 -4.65 -34.01 22.76
N ARG A 20 -5.38 -34.05 23.87
CA ARG A 20 -5.12 -34.97 24.99
C ARG A 20 -5.59 -36.41 24.70
N GLU A 21 -6.35 -36.63 23.63
CA GLU A 21 -6.90 -37.95 23.25
C GLU A 21 -6.73 -38.20 21.75
N VAL A 22 -6.42 -39.46 21.40
CA VAL A 22 -6.33 -39.96 20.02
C VAL A 22 -7.75 -39.99 19.43
N ARG A 23 -8.14 -38.95 18.68
CA ARG A 23 -9.36 -38.96 17.87
C ARG A 23 -9.10 -39.72 16.56
N PRO A 24 -10.11 -40.39 15.98
CA PRO A 24 -9.98 -40.99 14.64
C PRO A 24 -9.73 -39.90 13.58
N ASP A 25 -9.05 -40.23 12.48
CA ASP A 25 -8.71 -39.27 11.40
C ASP A 25 -9.96 -38.63 10.80
N LYS A 26 -11.06 -39.39 10.73
CA LYS A 26 -12.37 -38.94 10.27
C LYS A 26 -13.46 -39.27 11.29
N VAL A 27 -14.52 -38.48 11.25
CA VAL A 27 -15.75 -38.66 12.04
C VAL A 27 -16.97 -38.58 11.13
N ASP A 28 -17.97 -39.40 11.45
CA ASP A 28 -19.26 -39.39 10.78
C ASP A 28 -20.21 -38.45 11.51
N VAL A 29 -20.79 -37.53 10.75
CA VAL A 29 -21.77 -36.54 11.22
C VAL A 29 -22.98 -36.55 10.32
N LYS A 30 -24.13 -36.12 10.84
CA LYS A 30 -25.37 -35.97 10.08
C LYS A 30 -25.71 -34.50 9.94
N ILE A 31 -25.59 -33.94 8.75
CA ILE A 31 -25.88 -32.52 8.47
C ILE A 31 -27.12 -32.41 7.61
N ASN A 32 -28.17 -31.71 8.09
CA ASN A 32 -29.47 -31.58 7.42
C ASN A 32 -30.05 -32.94 6.98
N GLY A 33 -29.88 -33.97 7.83
CA GLY A 33 -30.36 -35.32 7.56
C GLY A 33 -29.43 -36.19 6.69
N LYS A 34 -28.38 -35.63 6.08
CA LYS A 34 -27.40 -36.36 5.26
C LYS A 34 -26.22 -36.84 6.10
N GLU A 35 -25.85 -38.11 6.00
CA GLU A 35 -24.64 -38.65 6.62
C GLU A 35 -23.41 -38.27 5.81
N ILE A 36 -22.38 -37.76 6.49
CA ILE A 36 -21.16 -37.23 5.90
C ILE A 36 -19.97 -37.64 6.78
N SER A 37 -18.94 -38.19 6.16
CA SER A 37 -17.67 -38.50 6.82
C SER A 37 -16.64 -37.39 6.52
N VAL A 38 -16.13 -36.73 7.56
CA VAL A 38 -15.22 -35.59 7.44
C VAL A 38 -14.02 -35.72 8.38
N PRO A 39 -12.88 -35.08 8.09
CA PRO A 39 -11.75 -35.04 9.03
C PRO A 39 -12.13 -34.51 10.41
N ALA A 40 -11.65 -35.18 11.46
CA ALA A 40 -12.03 -34.89 12.85
C ALA A 40 -11.50 -33.55 13.38
N ASN A 41 -10.54 -32.94 12.68
CA ASN A 41 -9.98 -31.63 13.00
C ASN A 41 -10.72 -30.47 12.33
N TRP A 42 -11.77 -30.73 11.55
CA TRP A 42 -12.54 -29.68 10.89
C TRP A 42 -13.50 -28.97 11.85
N THR A 43 -13.76 -27.70 11.56
CA THR A 43 -14.91 -27.00 12.15
C THR A 43 -16.19 -27.45 11.46
N VAL A 44 -17.33 -27.33 12.14
CA VAL A 44 -18.65 -27.58 11.56
C VAL A 44 -18.86 -26.72 10.31
N GLN A 45 -18.41 -25.46 10.33
CA GLN A 45 -18.53 -24.58 9.16
C GLN A 45 -17.71 -25.10 7.97
N ARG A 46 -16.47 -25.55 8.20
CA ARG A 46 -15.64 -26.15 7.16
C ARG A 46 -16.29 -27.42 6.61
N ALA A 47 -16.75 -28.32 7.49
CA ALA A 47 -17.47 -29.53 7.09
C ALA A 47 -18.69 -29.24 6.21
N CYS A 48 -19.47 -28.19 6.54
CA CYS A 48 -20.57 -27.74 5.69
C CYS A 48 -20.08 -27.25 4.32
N ARG A 49 -19.11 -26.33 4.29
CA ARG A 49 -18.56 -25.72 3.06
C ARG A 49 -18.02 -26.77 2.09
N GLU A 50 -17.16 -27.68 2.57
CA GLU A 50 -16.54 -28.71 1.73
C GLU A 50 -17.54 -29.75 1.19
N ASN A 51 -18.77 -29.77 1.72
CA ASN A 51 -19.86 -30.64 1.29
C ASN A 51 -21.01 -29.89 0.58
N GLY A 52 -20.77 -28.65 0.14
CA GLY A 52 -21.76 -27.85 -0.60
C GLY A 52 -22.95 -27.38 0.24
N ILE A 53 -22.82 -27.36 1.57
CA ILE A 53 -23.84 -26.87 2.50
C ILE A 53 -23.51 -25.43 2.88
N TYR A 54 -24.35 -24.50 2.48
CA TYR A 54 -24.16 -23.08 2.78
C TYR A 54 -24.46 -22.78 4.26
N VAL A 55 -23.50 -22.12 4.92
CA VAL A 55 -23.66 -21.52 6.24
C VAL A 55 -23.12 -20.09 6.15
N PRO A 56 -23.95 -19.05 6.40
CA PRO A 56 -23.53 -17.66 6.19
C PRO A 56 -22.40 -17.26 7.13
N SER A 57 -21.55 -16.32 6.69
CA SER A 57 -20.42 -15.86 7.48
C SER A 57 -20.01 -14.43 7.11
N LEU A 58 -19.46 -13.70 8.09
CA LEU A 58 -18.95 -12.34 7.86
C LEU A 58 -17.61 -12.08 8.55
N CYS A 59 -17.41 -12.51 9.80
CA CYS A 59 -16.13 -12.30 10.49
C CYS A 59 -15.16 -13.47 10.34
N ASN A 60 -15.59 -14.64 9.85
CA ASN A 60 -14.69 -15.76 9.63
C ASN A 60 -14.10 -15.71 8.21
N PHE A 61 -12.81 -16.05 8.09
CA PHE A 61 -12.15 -16.26 6.80
C PHE A 61 -11.23 -17.47 6.95
N PRO A 62 -11.12 -18.37 5.95
CA PRO A 62 -10.53 -19.70 6.15
C PRO A 62 -9.05 -19.66 6.55
N SER A 63 -8.28 -18.72 6.00
CA SER A 63 -6.86 -18.54 6.33
C SER A 63 -6.60 -17.76 7.63
N LEU A 64 -7.63 -17.44 8.42
CA LEU A 64 -7.53 -16.67 9.67
C LEU A 64 -8.11 -17.44 10.85
N ALA A 65 -7.52 -17.27 12.03
CA ALA A 65 -8.08 -17.85 13.27
C ALA A 65 -9.51 -17.33 13.53
N PRO A 66 -10.51 -18.21 13.74
CA PRO A 66 -11.91 -17.80 13.86
C PRO A 66 -12.17 -17.05 15.16
N THR A 67 -13.01 -16.01 15.11
CA THR A 67 -13.40 -15.23 16.30
C THR A 67 -14.82 -15.52 16.78
N ALA A 68 -15.70 -16.03 15.90
CA ALA A 68 -17.14 -16.16 16.12
C ALA A 68 -17.88 -14.85 16.49
N LYS A 69 -17.21 -13.69 16.36
CA LYS A 69 -17.71 -12.39 16.84
C LYS A 69 -19.03 -11.96 16.19
N CYS A 70 -19.23 -12.26 14.91
CA CYS A 70 -20.46 -11.84 14.21
C CYS A 70 -21.67 -12.72 14.50
N GLY A 71 -21.51 -13.92 15.07
CA GLY A 71 -22.62 -14.85 15.33
C GLY A 71 -23.37 -15.39 14.08
N VAL A 72 -23.13 -14.86 12.88
CA VAL A 72 -23.90 -15.18 11.65
C VAL A 72 -23.85 -16.66 11.30
N CYS A 73 -22.74 -17.34 11.57
CA CYS A 73 -22.54 -18.76 11.26
C CYS A 73 -23.21 -19.72 12.27
N VAL A 74 -24.33 -19.32 12.87
CA VAL A 74 -25.05 -20.13 13.86
C VAL A 74 -25.65 -21.38 13.22
N VAL A 75 -25.59 -22.50 13.93
CA VAL A 75 -26.20 -23.79 13.55
C VAL A 75 -26.81 -24.45 14.79
N HIS A 76 -27.75 -25.36 14.59
CA HIS A 76 -28.34 -26.17 15.66
C HIS A 76 -27.64 -27.54 15.75
N ILE A 77 -27.27 -27.98 16.96
CA ILE A 77 -26.72 -29.31 17.22
C ILE A 77 -27.55 -30.02 18.29
N ASP A 78 -28.08 -31.20 17.95
CA ASP A 78 -28.93 -31.98 18.87
C ASP A 78 -28.18 -32.46 20.11
N GLY A 79 -28.89 -32.58 21.23
CA GLY A 79 -28.38 -33.21 22.45
C GLY A 79 -27.39 -32.36 23.25
N ARG A 80 -27.16 -31.09 22.87
CA ARG A 80 -26.40 -30.12 23.65
C ARG A 80 -27.31 -29.32 24.59
N SER A 81 -26.77 -28.93 25.75
CA SER A 81 -27.45 -28.01 26.67
C SER A 81 -27.68 -26.63 26.04
N THR A 82 -26.75 -26.18 25.19
CA THR A 82 -26.89 -25.01 24.31
C THR A 82 -26.90 -25.48 22.85
N PRO A 83 -28.09 -25.69 22.25
CA PRO A 83 -28.18 -26.31 20.93
C PRO A 83 -27.73 -25.38 19.79
N TYR A 84 -27.86 -24.06 19.95
CA TYR A 84 -27.39 -23.07 18.98
C TYR A 84 -25.94 -22.69 19.24
N VAL A 85 -25.06 -22.97 18.28
CA VAL A 85 -23.61 -22.74 18.39
C VAL A 85 -23.04 -22.06 17.16
N GLN A 86 -21.91 -21.35 17.30
CA GLN A 86 -21.20 -20.79 16.16
C GLN A 86 -20.35 -21.87 15.48
N SER A 87 -20.73 -22.23 14.26
CA SER A 87 -20.11 -23.32 13.50
C SER A 87 -18.64 -23.08 13.16
N CYS A 88 -18.19 -21.82 13.08
CA CYS A 88 -16.81 -21.48 12.72
C CYS A 88 -15.79 -21.80 13.83
N LYS A 89 -16.22 -22.00 15.07
CA LYS A 89 -15.38 -22.37 16.22
C LYS A 89 -15.67 -23.77 16.77
N THR A 90 -16.76 -24.40 16.32
CA THR A 90 -17.17 -25.72 16.82
C THR A 90 -16.49 -26.78 15.98
N VAL A 91 -15.71 -27.66 16.60
CA VAL A 91 -15.10 -28.82 15.93
C VAL A 91 -16.13 -29.93 15.75
N VAL A 92 -16.05 -30.69 14.66
CA VAL A 92 -16.91 -31.86 14.44
C VAL A 92 -16.60 -33.00 15.41
N GLU A 93 -17.63 -33.72 15.84
CA GLU A 93 -17.50 -34.89 16.72
C GLU A 93 -18.37 -36.02 16.16
N HIS A 94 -17.90 -37.26 16.30
CA HIS A 94 -18.62 -38.43 15.81
C HIS A 94 -20.04 -38.48 16.37
N GLY A 95 -21.03 -38.73 15.50
CA GLY A 95 -22.44 -38.80 15.88
C GLY A 95 -23.15 -37.45 16.00
N MET A 96 -22.47 -36.31 15.77
CA MET A 96 -23.13 -35.00 15.75
C MET A 96 -24.26 -34.95 14.72
N ARG A 97 -25.43 -34.47 15.15
CA ARG A 97 -26.56 -34.13 14.27
C ARG A 97 -26.69 -32.62 14.20
N ILE A 98 -26.42 -32.07 13.02
CA ILE A 98 -26.30 -30.64 12.76
C ILE A 98 -27.41 -30.21 11.80
N THR A 99 -28.10 -29.12 12.13
CA THR A 99 -29.12 -28.51 11.27
C THR A 99 -28.75 -27.06 10.99
N THR A 100 -28.77 -26.64 9.72
CA THR A 100 -28.27 -25.33 9.28
C THR A 100 -29.33 -24.42 8.69
N ASN A 101 -30.55 -24.91 8.43
CA ASN A 101 -31.52 -24.21 7.58
C ASN A 101 -32.96 -24.16 8.12
N THR A 102 -33.19 -24.43 9.42
CA THR A 102 -34.52 -24.24 10.02
C THR A 102 -34.89 -22.76 10.12
N PRO A 103 -36.19 -22.41 10.18
CA PRO A 103 -36.63 -21.03 10.38
C PRO A 103 -35.95 -20.35 11.59
N ASP A 104 -35.77 -21.08 12.69
CA ASP A 104 -35.14 -20.56 13.90
C ASP A 104 -33.63 -20.28 13.71
N VAL A 105 -32.89 -21.19 13.06
CA VAL A 105 -31.47 -20.98 12.73
C VAL A 105 -31.31 -19.77 11.82
N GLN A 106 -32.17 -19.64 10.79
CA GLN A 106 -32.14 -18.51 9.88
C GLN A 106 -32.50 -17.19 10.59
N HIS A 107 -33.52 -17.21 11.45
CA HIS A 107 -33.92 -16.06 12.25
C HIS A 107 -32.77 -15.59 13.14
N GLN A 108 -32.11 -16.51 13.85
CA GLN A 108 -30.97 -16.21 14.71
C GLN A 108 -29.78 -15.66 13.91
N ALA A 109 -29.47 -16.24 12.75
CA ALA A 109 -28.39 -15.76 11.89
C ALA A 109 -28.63 -14.32 11.42
N ARG A 110 -29.88 -13.98 11.04
CA ARG A 110 -30.29 -12.62 10.65
C ARG A 110 -30.24 -11.65 11.82
N ALA A 111 -30.75 -12.05 12.99
CA ALA A 111 -30.69 -11.25 14.21
C ALA A 111 -29.23 -10.92 14.58
N ASN A 112 -28.34 -11.93 14.56
CA ASN A 112 -26.91 -11.76 14.83
C ASN A 112 -26.25 -10.81 13.83
N LEU A 113 -26.61 -10.88 12.54
CA LEU A 113 -26.08 -9.98 11.53
C LEU A 113 -26.48 -8.52 11.79
N VAL A 114 -27.75 -8.27 12.08
CA VAL A 114 -28.27 -6.92 12.39
C VAL A 114 -27.60 -6.37 13.65
N GLU A 115 -27.52 -7.18 14.70
CA GLU A 115 -26.85 -6.79 15.95
C GLU A 115 -25.37 -6.47 15.71
N PHE A 116 -24.67 -7.30 14.93
CA PHE A 116 -23.25 -7.12 14.65
C PHE A 116 -22.94 -5.87 13.82
N LEU A 117 -23.77 -5.57 12.81
CA LEU A 117 -23.62 -4.34 12.01
C LEU A 117 -23.99 -3.09 12.81
N GLY A 118 -24.90 -3.24 13.78
CA GLY A 118 -25.35 -2.16 14.64
C GLY A 118 -26.06 -1.04 13.87
N PRO A 119 -26.26 0.13 14.49
CA PRO A 119 -26.98 1.24 13.86
C PRO A 119 -26.17 1.98 12.79
N PHE A 120 -24.85 1.74 12.72
CA PHE A 120 -23.94 2.50 11.86
C PHE A 120 -23.78 1.94 10.46
N ARG A 121 -24.17 0.67 10.25
CA ARG A 121 -24.02 -0.03 8.98
C ARG A 121 -25.29 -0.79 8.67
N ARG A 122 -25.75 -0.70 7.43
CA ARG A 122 -26.82 -1.54 6.90
C ARG A 122 -26.25 -2.36 5.75
N LEU A 123 -26.64 -3.63 5.69
CA LEU A 123 -26.12 -4.57 4.69
C LEU A 123 -26.36 -4.04 3.26
N GLU A 124 -27.49 -3.35 3.05
CA GLU A 124 -27.91 -2.75 1.79
C GLU A 124 -27.04 -1.57 1.34
N GLN A 125 -26.29 -0.96 2.27
CA GLN A 125 -25.42 0.19 2.00
C GLN A 125 -23.97 -0.22 1.78
N LEU A 126 -23.65 -1.51 1.94
CA LEU A 126 -22.28 -2.00 1.77
C LEU A 126 -21.99 -2.27 0.28
N PRO A 127 -20.72 -2.11 -0.15
CA PRO A 127 -20.33 -2.48 -1.50
C PRO A 127 -20.64 -3.95 -1.82
N ARG A 128 -21.09 -4.21 -3.05
CA ARG A 128 -21.54 -5.54 -3.54
C ARG A 128 -20.36 -6.43 -3.92
N THR A 129 -19.50 -6.72 -2.96
CA THR A 129 -18.52 -7.80 -3.12
C THR A 129 -19.25 -9.15 -3.18
N PRO A 130 -18.63 -10.22 -3.72
CA PRO A 130 -19.25 -11.55 -3.75
C PRO A 130 -19.74 -12.03 -2.37
N GLU A 131 -18.96 -11.78 -1.31
CA GLU A 131 -19.34 -12.14 0.06
C GLU A 131 -20.59 -11.39 0.56
N ILE A 132 -20.67 -10.09 0.27
CA ILE A 132 -21.83 -9.26 0.66
C ILE A 132 -23.05 -9.61 -0.18
N GLU A 133 -22.88 -9.95 -1.46
CA GLU A 133 -23.97 -10.46 -2.29
C GLU A 133 -24.58 -11.74 -1.74
N ASP A 134 -23.76 -12.68 -1.30
CA ASP A 134 -24.24 -13.93 -0.70
C ASP A 134 -25.02 -13.68 0.59
N LEU A 135 -24.55 -12.75 1.43
CA LEU A 135 -25.30 -12.33 2.62
C LEU A 135 -26.62 -11.62 2.27
N VAL A 136 -26.64 -10.79 1.22
CA VAL A 136 -27.87 -10.13 0.79
C VAL A 136 -28.89 -11.14 0.23
N ARG A 137 -28.43 -12.11 -0.57
CA ARG A 137 -29.28 -13.22 -1.02
C ARG A 137 -29.84 -14.03 0.16
N PHE A 138 -29.02 -14.25 1.19
CA PHE A 138 -29.43 -14.96 2.41
C PHE A 138 -30.52 -14.23 3.21
N VAL A 139 -30.45 -12.90 3.31
CA VAL A 139 -31.47 -12.10 4.00
C VAL A 139 -32.71 -11.83 3.14
N GLY A 140 -32.60 -11.91 1.81
CA GLY A 140 -33.72 -11.64 0.88
C GLY A 140 -34.02 -10.15 0.71
N SER A 141 -32.99 -9.29 0.66
CA SER A 141 -33.13 -7.83 0.56
C SER A 141 -32.88 -7.34 -0.88
N ASP A 142 -33.79 -6.51 -1.41
CA ASP A 142 -33.74 -5.90 -2.76
C ASP A 142 -32.83 -4.65 -2.80
N ALA A 143 -31.62 -4.77 -2.26
CA ALA A 143 -30.68 -3.66 -2.14
C ALA A 143 -30.16 -3.17 -3.51
N ILE A 144 -30.02 -1.85 -3.66
CA ILE A 144 -29.41 -1.19 -4.82
C ILE A 144 -27.88 -1.11 -4.61
N ALA A 145 -27.11 -1.42 -5.66
CA ALA A 145 -25.65 -1.33 -5.63
C ALA A 145 -25.17 0.11 -5.40
N GLN A 146 -24.18 0.30 -4.53
CA GLN A 146 -23.44 1.56 -4.44
C GLN A 146 -22.17 1.49 -5.31
N ASP A 147 -21.90 2.58 -6.03
CA ASP A 147 -20.69 2.74 -6.82
C ASP A 147 -19.44 2.83 -5.92
N PRO A 148 -18.27 2.39 -6.43
CA PRO A 148 -17.01 2.51 -5.72
C PRO A 148 -16.68 3.98 -5.38
N GLN A 149 -16.03 4.14 -4.22
CA GLN A 149 -15.57 5.41 -3.65
C GLN A 149 -14.52 6.12 -4.55
N PRO A 150 -14.33 7.44 -4.37
CA PRO A 150 -13.42 8.25 -5.18
C PRO A 150 -11.96 7.75 -5.18
N PRO A 151 -11.15 8.13 -6.19
CA PRO A 151 -9.80 7.60 -6.38
C PRO A 151 -8.90 7.87 -5.17
N HIS A 152 -8.33 6.79 -4.63
CA HIS A 152 -7.29 6.84 -3.60
C HIS A 152 -5.91 6.96 -4.25
N ARG A 153 -4.98 7.72 -3.66
CA ARG A 153 -3.65 7.94 -4.27
C ARG A 153 -2.66 6.79 -4.03
N PHE A 154 -2.82 6.06 -2.93
CA PHE A 154 -1.84 5.08 -2.42
C PHE A 154 -2.27 3.65 -2.71
N SER A 155 -1.33 2.69 -2.69
CA SER A 155 -1.59 1.32 -3.15
C SER A 155 -2.73 0.62 -2.40
N ILE A 156 -2.90 0.96 -1.11
CA ILE A 156 -4.01 0.50 -0.27
C ILE A 156 -5.02 1.63 -0.10
N ALA A 157 -6.21 1.43 -0.65
CA ALA A 157 -7.39 2.25 -0.46
C ALA A 157 -8.09 1.91 0.85
N VAL A 158 -8.56 2.94 1.57
CA VAL A 158 -9.24 2.79 2.86
C VAL A 158 -10.55 3.56 2.82
N ASP A 159 -11.66 2.84 2.92
CA ASP A 159 -12.99 3.38 3.12
C ASP A 159 -13.55 2.91 4.47
N GLN A 160 -13.44 3.79 5.47
CA GLN A 160 -13.95 3.55 6.81
C GLN A 160 -15.48 3.41 6.83
N SER A 161 -16.19 4.03 5.88
CA SER A 161 -17.66 3.99 5.82
C SER A 161 -18.19 2.62 5.42
N SER A 162 -17.42 1.86 4.64
CA SER A 162 -17.72 0.46 4.28
C SER A 162 -17.22 -0.56 5.31
N CYS A 163 -16.46 -0.16 6.34
CA CYS A 163 -15.91 -1.09 7.32
C CYS A 163 -16.97 -1.56 8.32
N VAL A 164 -16.98 -2.86 8.62
CA VAL A 164 -17.97 -3.54 9.49
C VAL A 164 -17.38 -4.17 10.74
N PHE A 165 -16.22 -3.71 11.22
CA PHE A 165 -15.59 -4.20 12.47
C PHE A 165 -15.34 -5.73 12.55
N CYS A 166 -15.22 -6.41 11.41
CA CYS A 166 -15.04 -7.87 11.33
C CYS A 166 -13.64 -8.36 11.76
N THR A 167 -12.69 -7.43 11.91
CA THR A 167 -11.29 -7.64 12.35
C THR A 167 -10.50 -8.65 11.52
N ARG A 168 -10.95 -9.01 10.31
CA ARG A 168 -10.21 -9.88 9.39
C ARG A 168 -8.88 -9.24 8.97
N CYS A 169 -8.92 -7.97 8.56
CA CYS A 169 -7.73 -7.20 8.19
C CYS A 169 -6.71 -7.07 9.33
N VAL A 170 -7.18 -6.83 10.56
CA VAL A 170 -6.33 -6.79 11.76
C VAL A 170 -5.60 -8.12 11.94
N ARG A 171 -6.33 -9.24 11.93
CA ARG A 171 -5.73 -10.59 12.08
C ARG A 171 -4.79 -10.97 10.95
N ALA A 172 -5.06 -10.54 9.72
CA ALA A 172 -4.13 -10.73 8.61
C ALA A 172 -2.84 -9.91 8.83
N CYS A 173 -2.95 -8.66 9.26
CA CYS A 173 -1.80 -7.79 9.47
C CYS A 173 -0.96 -8.18 10.70
N SER A 174 -1.58 -8.60 11.80
CA SER A 174 -0.87 -9.03 13.02
C SER A 174 -0.53 -10.51 12.99
N GLY A 175 -1.51 -11.40 12.83
CA GLY A 175 -1.33 -12.85 12.95
C GLY A 175 -0.53 -13.46 11.80
N VAL A 176 -0.85 -13.09 10.56
CA VAL A 176 -0.19 -13.66 9.36
C VAL A 176 1.11 -12.93 9.02
N GLN A 177 1.11 -11.60 9.09
CA GLN A 177 2.23 -10.76 8.65
C GLN A 177 3.16 -10.31 9.80
N ASN A 178 2.74 -10.39 11.07
CA ASN A 178 3.47 -9.82 12.21
C ASN A 178 3.85 -8.33 12.04
N MET A 179 3.05 -7.57 11.29
CA MET A 179 3.32 -6.16 11.01
C MET A 179 2.60 -5.23 12.01
N ASN A 180 1.49 -5.70 12.60
CA ASN A 180 0.76 -4.98 13.66
C ASN A 180 0.32 -3.55 13.32
N ILE A 181 0.14 -3.24 12.03
CA ILE A 181 -0.17 -1.88 11.56
C ILE A 181 -1.63 -1.52 11.80
N ILE A 182 -2.56 -2.47 11.71
CA ILE A 182 -4.00 -2.19 11.79
C ILE A 182 -4.52 -2.55 13.18
N THR A 183 -5.18 -1.60 13.83
CA THR A 183 -5.83 -1.78 15.13
C THR A 183 -7.32 -1.42 15.07
N VAL A 184 -8.08 -1.83 16.09
CA VAL A 184 -9.51 -1.49 16.22
C VAL A 184 -9.65 -0.28 17.12
N THR A 185 -10.63 0.58 16.83
CA THR A 185 -10.99 1.79 17.58
C THR A 185 -12.42 1.67 18.11
N PRO A 186 -12.65 0.95 19.23
CA PRO A 186 -13.99 0.65 19.73
C PRO A 186 -14.79 1.90 20.13
N ASP A 187 -14.10 2.96 20.49
CA ASP A 187 -14.62 4.26 20.91
C ASP A 187 -15.05 5.15 19.72
N LYS A 188 -14.70 4.79 18.47
CA LYS A 188 -14.97 5.57 17.27
C LYS A 188 -15.69 4.75 16.20
N PRO A 189 -16.99 4.45 16.35
CA PRO A 189 -17.74 3.61 15.41
C PRO A 189 -17.78 4.13 13.96
N ALA A 190 -17.59 5.44 13.75
CA ALA A 190 -17.48 6.02 12.42
C ALA A 190 -16.13 5.76 11.72
N MET A 191 -15.09 5.45 12.49
CA MET A 191 -13.74 5.12 12.00
C MET A 191 -13.31 3.80 12.64
N PRO A 192 -13.76 2.64 12.12
CA PRO A 192 -13.64 1.36 12.82
C PRO A 192 -12.24 0.80 13.05
N ILE A 193 -11.29 1.23 12.22
CA ILE A 193 -9.90 0.81 12.32
C ILE A 193 -8.99 2.03 12.30
N ALA A 194 -7.87 1.93 12.99
CA ALA A 194 -6.76 2.87 12.92
C ALA A 194 -5.50 2.16 12.41
N PHE A 195 -4.55 2.95 11.93
CA PHE A 195 -3.22 2.45 11.55
C PHE A 195 -2.19 2.85 12.61
N ASP A 196 -1.00 2.28 12.53
CA ASP A 196 0.12 2.57 13.42
C ASP A 196 0.35 4.09 13.57
N GLY A 197 0.60 4.53 14.80
CA GLY A 197 0.70 5.94 15.17
C GLY A 197 -0.60 6.75 15.00
N ASN A 198 -1.75 6.10 14.76
CA ASN A 198 -3.00 6.76 14.33
C ASN A 198 -2.81 7.62 13.06
N MET A 199 -1.87 7.21 12.21
CA MET A 199 -1.51 7.89 10.96
C MET A 199 -2.39 7.38 9.81
N PRO A 200 -2.49 8.12 8.70
CA PRO A 200 -2.95 7.56 7.44
C PRO A 200 -2.11 6.33 7.04
N VAL A 201 -2.70 5.36 6.34
CA VAL A 201 -2.02 4.10 5.96
C VAL A 201 -0.67 4.34 5.27
N HIS A 202 -0.58 5.34 4.40
CA HIS A 202 0.61 5.69 3.62
C HIS A 202 1.72 6.40 4.42
N SER A 203 1.38 6.94 5.59
CA SER A 203 2.34 7.55 6.52
C SER A 203 2.63 6.65 7.72
N SER A 204 2.16 5.40 7.68
CA SER A 204 2.42 4.39 8.70
C SER A 204 3.54 3.44 8.26
N ASN A 205 3.94 2.52 9.13
CA ASN A 205 4.88 1.44 8.79
C ASN A 205 4.28 0.36 7.85
N CYS A 206 3.17 0.66 7.15
CA CYS A 206 2.57 -0.24 6.17
C CYS A 206 3.53 -0.48 4.99
N ILE A 207 3.72 -1.74 4.63
CA ILE A 207 4.54 -2.17 3.49
C ILE A 207 3.71 -2.42 2.22
N ALA A 208 2.46 -1.97 2.21
CA ALA A 208 1.49 -2.13 1.11
C ALA A 208 1.34 -3.57 0.57
N CYS A 209 1.60 -4.62 1.36
CA CYS A 209 1.58 -6.01 0.89
C CYS A 209 0.18 -6.50 0.44
N GLY A 210 -0.88 -5.82 0.89
CA GLY A 210 -2.26 -6.09 0.48
C GLY A 210 -2.91 -7.33 1.09
N GLN A 211 -2.27 -8.04 2.02
CA GLN A 211 -2.88 -9.20 2.70
C GLN A 211 -4.19 -8.85 3.42
N CYS A 212 -4.33 -7.62 3.90
CA CYS A 212 -5.57 -7.12 4.48
C CYS A 212 -6.71 -6.95 3.46
N THR A 213 -6.40 -6.68 2.19
CA THR A 213 -7.37 -6.51 1.10
C THR A 213 -7.97 -7.84 0.64
N LEU A 214 -7.17 -8.92 0.69
CA LEU A 214 -7.63 -10.28 0.32
C LEU A 214 -8.74 -10.81 1.24
N VAL A 215 -8.77 -10.33 2.48
CA VAL A 215 -9.69 -10.84 3.52
C VAL A 215 -10.81 -9.85 3.85
N CYS A 216 -10.82 -8.65 3.24
CA CYS A 216 -11.81 -7.63 3.52
C CYS A 216 -13.15 -7.98 2.83
N PRO A 217 -14.23 -8.26 3.58
CA PRO A 217 -15.47 -8.71 2.98
C PRO A 217 -16.20 -7.59 2.26
N THR A 218 -15.99 -6.33 2.63
CA THR A 218 -16.77 -5.19 2.12
C THR A 218 -16.02 -4.32 1.12
N GLY A 219 -14.73 -4.57 0.88
CA GLY A 219 -13.88 -3.67 0.10
C GLY A 219 -13.46 -2.39 0.83
N ALA A 220 -13.77 -2.27 2.14
CA ALA A 220 -13.30 -1.17 3.00
C ALA A 220 -11.77 -1.02 3.02
N LEU A 221 -11.06 -2.13 2.81
CA LEU A 221 -9.66 -2.12 2.42
C LEU A 221 -9.57 -2.80 1.06
N SER A 222 -9.05 -2.07 0.08
CA SER A 222 -8.91 -2.53 -1.30
C SER A 222 -7.58 -2.04 -1.87
N GLU A 223 -7.18 -2.60 -3.01
CA GLU A 223 -6.15 -1.99 -3.85
C GLU A 223 -6.66 -0.67 -4.44
N ARG A 224 -5.77 0.30 -4.67
CA ARG A 224 -6.10 1.45 -5.53
C ARG A 224 -6.60 0.96 -6.87
N ASP A 225 -7.75 1.44 -7.31
CA ASP A 225 -8.32 1.09 -8.61
C ASP A 225 -7.79 2.02 -9.71
N ASP A 226 -6.97 1.47 -10.59
CA ASP A 226 -6.43 2.15 -11.78
C ASP A 226 -7.12 1.66 -13.09
N VAL A 227 -8.20 0.88 -13.01
CA VAL A 227 -8.92 0.35 -14.18
C VAL A 227 -9.49 1.49 -15.02
N ALA A 228 -10.02 2.54 -14.39
CA ALA A 228 -10.55 3.71 -15.09
C ALA A 228 -9.46 4.41 -15.92
N VAL A 229 -8.28 4.62 -15.35
CA VAL A 229 -7.12 5.24 -16.02
C VAL A 229 -6.72 4.45 -17.26
N VAL A 230 -6.59 3.12 -17.13
CA VAL A 230 -6.26 2.25 -18.27
C VAL A 230 -7.38 2.24 -19.32
N THR A 231 -8.64 2.24 -18.88
CA THR A 231 -9.80 2.25 -19.78
C THR A 231 -9.87 3.51 -20.62
N GLU A 232 -9.56 4.67 -20.04
CA GLU A 232 -9.49 5.95 -20.79
C GLU A 232 -8.45 5.87 -21.91
N HIS A 233 -7.24 5.37 -21.60
CA HIS A 233 -6.19 5.19 -22.61
C HIS A 233 -6.56 4.15 -23.68
N LEU A 234 -7.19 3.03 -23.31
CA LEU A 234 -7.65 2.01 -24.26
C LEU A 234 -8.78 2.50 -25.18
N LYS A 235 -9.63 3.43 -24.72
CA LYS A 235 -10.72 4.02 -25.51
C LYS A 235 -10.25 5.12 -26.46
N ALA A 236 -9.05 5.68 -26.25
CA ALA A 236 -8.52 6.72 -27.11
C ALA A 236 -8.42 6.25 -28.58
N ALA A 237 -8.81 7.11 -29.51
CA ALA A 237 -8.82 6.83 -30.95
C ALA A 237 -8.21 8.00 -31.75
N GLY A 238 -7.91 7.74 -33.02
CA GLY A 238 -7.37 8.75 -33.93
C GLY A 238 -5.84 8.90 -33.85
N PRO A 239 -5.27 9.96 -34.46
CA PRO A 239 -3.83 10.12 -34.68
C PRO A 239 -3.01 10.28 -33.39
N HIS A 240 -3.66 10.59 -32.27
CA HIS A 240 -3.03 10.76 -30.95
C HIS A 240 -3.17 9.53 -30.05
N ARG A 241 -3.73 8.42 -30.55
CA ARG A 241 -3.82 7.17 -29.79
C ARG A 241 -2.42 6.62 -29.52
N LYS A 242 -2.12 6.37 -28.24
CA LYS A 242 -0.87 5.73 -27.83
C LYS A 242 -0.88 4.23 -28.17
N THR A 243 0.29 3.68 -28.45
CA THR A 243 0.48 2.22 -28.45
C THR A 243 0.33 1.71 -27.02
N MET A 244 -0.65 0.85 -26.79
CA MET A 244 -0.96 0.28 -25.49
C MET A 244 -0.14 -0.99 -25.27
N VAL A 245 0.84 -0.92 -24.40
CA VAL A 245 1.72 -2.04 -24.04
C VAL A 245 1.27 -2.58 -22.70
N VAL A 246 1.11 -3.91 -22.60
CA VAL A 246 0.89 -4.58 -21.32
C VAL A 246 1.98 -5.61 -21.07
N MET A 247 2.48 -5.67 -19.85
CA MET A 247 3.32 -6.77 -19.37
C MET A 247 2.62 -7.52 -18.24
N THR A 248 2.80 -8.83 -18.17
CA THR A 248 2.17 -9.66 -17.14
C THR A 248 3.21 -10.36 -16.28
N ALA A 249 3.04 -10.35 -14.96
CA ALA A 249 3.84 -11.16 -14.04
C ALA A 249 3.74 -12.66 -14.37
N PRO A 250 4.72 -13.50 -13.98
CA PRO A 250 4.64 -14.92 -14.29
C PRO A 250 3.38 -15.57 -13.68
N SER A 251 2.93 -15.15 -12.50
CA SER A 251 1.76 -15.67 -11.78
C SER A 251 0.44 -15.32 -12.45
N THR A 252 0.38 -14.26 -13.26
CA THR A 252 -0.86 -13.84 -13.92
C THR A 252 -1.41 -14.92 -14.85
N ARG A 253 -0.54 -15.74 -15.47
CA ARG A 253 -0.97 -16.88 -16.32
C ARG A 253 -1.66 -18.00 -15.55
N ILE A 254 -1.47 -18.05 -14.23
CA ILE A 254 -2.03 -19.05 -13.32
C ILE A 254 -3.30 -18.53 -12.66
N THR A 255 -3.30 -17.24 -12.27
CA THR A 255 -4.33 -16.71 -11.38
C THR A 255 -5.36 -15.82 -12.06
N LEU A 256 -5.09 -15.25 -13.24
CA LEU A 256 -6.08 -14.41 -13.92
C LEU A 256 -7.35 -15.20 -14.29
N GLY A 257 -7.19 -16.45 -14.71
CA GLY A 257 -8.29 -17.36 -15.02
C GLY A 257 -9.25 -17.58 -13.85
N GLU A 258 -8.73 -17.69 -12.62
CA GLU A 258 -9.56 -17.76 -11.40
C GLU A 258 -10.45 -16.52 -11.26
N GLY A 259 -9.85 -15.35 -11.54
CA GLY A 259 -10.55 -14.09 -11.59
C GLY A 259 -11.60 -14.03 -12.70
N MET A 260 -11.63 -14.98 -13.64
CA MET A 260 -12.58 -15.10 -14.75
C MET A 260 -13.50 -16.33 -14.65
N GLY A 261 -13.36 -17.15 -13.60
CA GLY A 261 -14.22 -18.30 -13.31
C GLY A 261 -13.56 -19.68 -13.44
N GLU A 262 -12.27 -19.75 -13.76
CA GLU A 262 -11.54 -21.02 -13.85
C GLU A 262 -11.14 -21.58 -12.46
N THR A 263 -10.74 -22.85 -12.46
CA THR A 263 -10.26 -23.52 -11.25
C THR A 263 -8.86 -23.01 -10.87
N PRO A 264 -8.58 -22.77 -9.57
CA PRO A 264 -7.25 -22.38 -9.13
C PRO A 264 -6.15 -23.38 -9.53
N GLY A 265 -5.02 -22.84 -9.98
CA GLY A 265 -3.89 -23.63 -10.48
C GLY A 265 -3.97 -24.00 -11.97
N THR A 266 -4.98 -23.53 -12.70
CA THR A 266 -5.03 -23.71 -14.16
C THR A 266 -4.03 -22.76 -14.84
N VAL A 267 -3.23 -23.26 -15.78
CA VAL A 267 -2.24 -22.46 -16.53
C VAL A 267 -2.78 -22.14 -17.92
N GLU A 268 -3.05 -20.87 -18.20
CA GLU A 268 -3.73 -20.44 -19.45
C GLU A 268 -3.02 -19.27 -20.13
N THR A 269 -1.75 -19.46 -20.49
CA THR A 269 -0.95 -18.42 -21.18
C THR A 269 -1.60 -17.93 -22.48
N ALA A 270 -2.16 -18.85 -23.28
CA ALA A 270 -2.79 -18.52 -24.55
C ALA A 270 -4.01 -17.61 -24.38
N ARG A 271 -4.89 -17.93 -23.42
CA ARG A 271 -6.07 -17.11 -23.10
C ARG A 271 -5.68 -15.80 -22.45
N LEU A 272 -4.67 -15.78 -21.56
CA LEU A 272 -4.13 -14.56 -20.98
C LEU A 272 -3.76 -13.55 -22.07
N VAL A 273 -2.90 -13.95 -23.01
CA VAL A 273 -2.43 -13.05 -24.07
C VAL A 273 -3.60 -12.61 -24.96
N ALA A 274 -4.43 -13.55 -25.40
CA ALA A 274 -5.59 -13.26 -26.22
C ALA A 274 -6.59 -12.32 -25.52
N SER A 275 -6.74 -12.42 -24.20
CA SER A 275 -7.61 -11.55 -23.40
C SER A 275 -7.11 -10.12 -23.37
N CYS A 276 -5.79 -9.91 -23.25
CA CYS A 276 -5.18 -8.58 -23.35
C CYS A 276 -5.45 -7.98 -24.73
N ARG A 277 -5.32 -8.78 -25.80
CA ARG A 277 -5.63 -8.33 -27.16
C ARG A 277 -7.10 -7.96 -27.33
N ALA A 278 -8.00 -8.81 -26.84
CA ALA A 278 -9.43 -8.57 -26.86
C ALA A 278 -9.82 -7.29 -26.08
N ALA A 279 -9.09 -6.97 -25.00
CA ALA A 279 -9.30 -5.73 -24.25
C ALA A 279 -8.85 -4.48 -25.01
N GLY A 280 -7.93 -4.60 -25.97
CA GLY A 280 -7.43 -3.52 -26.82
C GLY A 280 -5.94 -3.20 -26.69
N PHE A 281 -5.14 -4.08 -26.07
CA PHE A 281 -3.68 -3.90 -25.98
C PHE A 281 -2.98 -4.26 -27.31
N ASP A 282 -2.00 -3.43 -27.71
CA ASP A 282 -1.25 -3.54 -28.96
C ASP A 282 0.02 -4.38 -28.86
N LEU A 283 0.60 -4.47 -27.66
CA LEU A 283 1.74 -5.33 -27.36
C LEU A 283 1.52 -5.98 -26.00
N VAL A 284 1.82 -7.27 -25.89
CA VAL A 284 1.67 -8.10 -24.70
C VAL A 284 3.00 -8.80 -24.45
N PHE A 285 3.69 -8.43 -23.38
CA PHE A 285 5.01 -8.93 -23.02
C PHE A 285 4.98 -9.78 -21.76
N ASP A 286 5.95 -10.70 -21.66
CA ASP A 286 6.07 -11.60 -20.52
C ASP A 286 7.12 -11.07 -19.53
N ALA A 287 6.71 -10.66 -18.32
CA ALA A 287 7.65 -10.24 -17.29
C ALA A 287 8.53 -11.39 -16.77
N THR A 288 8.18 -12.65 -17.08
CA THR A 288 9.02 -13.83 -16.79
C THR A 288 10.37 -13.75 -17.50
N PHE A 289 10.42 -13.13 -18.69
CA PHE A 289 11.68 -12.84 -19.38
C PHE A 289 12.60 -11.98 -18.48
N ALA A 290 12.05 -10.90 -17.91
CA ALA A 290 12.83 -10.05 -17.02
C ALA A 290 13.15 -10.71 -15.68
N SER A 291 12.33 -11.66 -15.19
CA SER A 291 12.70 -12.49 -14.05
C SER A 291 14.00 -13.27 -14.31
N ASP A 292 14.19 -13.80 -15.53
CA ASP A 292 15.44 -14.48 -15.89
C ASP A 292 16.64 -13.52 -15.90
N ILE A 293 16.47 -12.34 -16.49
CA ILE A 293 17.52 -11.32 -16.54
C ILE A 293 17.88 -10.85 -15.12
N CYS A 294 16.90 -10.61 -14.27
CA CYS A 294 17.11 -10.20 -12.88
C CYS A 294 17.84 -11.28 -12.09
N ALA A 295 17.40 -12.55 -12.17
CA ALA A 295 18.08 -13.66 -11.51
C ALA A 295 19.54 -13.82 -11.98
N SER A 296 19.80 -13.55 -13.27
CA SER A 296 21.16 -13.62 -13.82
C SER A 296 22.06 -12.48 -13.34
N MET A 297 21.53 -11.25 -13.27
CA MET A 297 22.21 -10.10 -12.68
C MET A 297 22.49 -10.32 -11.18
N GLU A 298 21.52 -10.85 -10.44
CA GLU A 298 21.63 -11.13 -9.02
C GLU A 298 22.63 -12.26 -8.74
N ALA A 299 22.69 -13.30 -9.57
CA ALA A 299 23.72 -14.33 -9.49
C ALA A 299 25.12 -13.80 -9.80
N ALA A 300 25.24 -12.84 -10.74
CA ALA A 300 26.51 -12.19 -11.03
C ALA A 300 26.97 -11.37 -9.81
N GLU A 301 26.07 -10.60 -9.20
CA GLU A 301 26.34 -9.85 -7.97
C GLU A 301 26.70 -10.77 -6.79
N LEU A 302 25.98 -11.89 -6.62
CA LEU A 302 26.30 -12.87 -5.58
C LEU A 302 27.71 -13.44 -5.79
N THR A 303 28.09 -13.74 -7.02
CA THR A 303 29.44 -14.22 -7.35
C THR A 303 30.49 -13.15 -7.08
N GLU A 304 30.23 -11.88 -7.45
CA GLU A 304 31.10 -10.74 -7.12
C GLU A 304 31.31 -10.62 -5.59
N ARG A 305 30.25 -10.75 -4.78
CA ARG A 305 30.34 -10.69 -3.31
C ARG A 305 31.05 -11.91 -2.72
N LEU A 306 30.86 -13.10 -3.29
CA LEU A 306 31.57 -14.32 -2.88
C LEU A 306 33.07 -14.23 -3.12
N ASP A 307 33.50 -13.57 -4.21
CA ASP A 307 34.91 -13.34 -4.50
C ASP A 307 35.52 -12.23 -3.63
N ALA A 308 34.70 -11.24 -3.25
CA ALA A 308 35.08 -10.12 -2.40
C ALA A 308 34.95 -10.38 -0.88
N ASP A 309 34.45 -11.56 -0.49
CA ASP A 309 34.12 -11.95 0.89
C ASP A 309 33.11 -11.00 1.57
N GLY A 310 32.07 -10.61 0.83
CA GLY A 310 30.93 -9.86 1.32
C GLY A 310 30.58 -8.61 0.51
N PRO A 311 29.69 -7.75 1.03
CA PRO A 311 29.02 -7.87 2.33
C PRO A 311 27.93 -8.95 2.34
N PHE A 312 27.87 -9.71 3.42
CA PHE A 312 26.86 -10.74 3.70
C PHE A 312 25.95 -10.36 4.88
N PRO A 313 24.72 -10.90 4.95
CA PRO A 313 24.04 -11.63 3.88
C PRO A 313 23.68 -10.74 2.69
N MET A 314 23.63 -11.30 1.47
CA MET A 314 23.00 -10.64 0.34
C MET A 314 21.49 -10.93 0.35
N PHE A 315 20.66 -9.89 0.41
CA PHE A 315 19.21 -10.03 0.39
C PHE A 315 18.64 -9.80 -1.01
N SER A 316 17.67 -10.61 -1.43
CA SER A 316 16.89 -10.32 -2.65
C SER A 316 16.16 -8.97 -2.57
N SER A 317 15.93 -8.30 -3.70
CA SER A 317 15.30 -6.96 -3.77
C SER A 317 14.02 -6.89 -4.61
N SER A 318 13.59 -8.00 -5.23
CA SER A 318 12.45 -8.00 -6.17
C SER A 318 11.08 -7.74 -5.52
N CYS A 319 10.95 -7.99 -4.21
CA CYS A 319 9.73 -7.80 -3.44
C CYS A 319 9.65 -6.38 -2.84
N PRO A 320 8.76 -5.49 -3.33
CA PRO A 320 8.69 -4.12 -2.84
C PRO A 320 8.26 -4.02 -1.37
N GLY A 321 7.42 -4.94 -0.88
CA GLY A 321 7.04 -4.97 0.53
C GLY A 321 8.23 -5.27 1.46
N TRP A 322 9.20 -6.07 1.01
CA TRP A 322 10.45 -6.30 1.73
C TRP A 322 11.36 -5.07 1.67
N VAL A 323 11.54 -4.47 0.49
CA VAL A 323 12.34 -3.25 0.34
C VAL A 323 11.80 -2.13 1.24
N THR A 324 10.49 -1.88 1.25
CA THR A 324 9.86 -0.90 2.14
C THR A 324 10.02 -1.27 3.63
N LEU A 325 10.02 -2.56 3.98
CA LEU A 325 10.28 -2.98 5.37
C LEU A 325 11.72 -2.64 5.80
N VAL A 326 12.70 -2.87 4.93
CA VAL A 326 14.10 -2.47 5.18
C VAL A 326 14.18 -0.96 5.36
N GLU A 327 13.54 -0.18 4.49
CA GLU A 327 13.59 1.28 4.56
C GLU A 327 12.95 1.86 5.82
N ASN A 328 11.82 1.29 6.24
CA ASN A 328 11.07 1.79 7.38
C ASN A 328 11.64 1.30 8.73
N LYS A 329 12.12 0.05 8.79
CA LYS A 329 12.45 -0.62 10.06
C LYS A 329 13.91 -1.06 10.19
N TYR A 330 14.57 -1.42 9.09
CA TYR A 330 15.93 -1.98 9.11
C TYR A 330 16.89 -1.25 8.15
N PRO A 331 16.99 0.09 8.22
CA PRO A 331 17.69 0.87 7.19
C PRO A 331 19.19 0.55 7.10
N HIS A 332 19.79 -0.04 8.15
CA HIS A 332 21.18 -0.51 8.14
C HIS A 332 21.42 -1.70 7.20
N LEU A 333 20.38 -2.49 6.86
CA LEU A 333 20.48 -3.61 5.93
C LEU A 333 20.35 -3.19 4.46
N ARG A 334 20.20 -1.90 4.18
CA ARG A 334 19.98 -1.38 2.82
C ARG A 334 21.11 -1.74 1.85
N ALA A 335 22.36 -1.68 2.31
CA ALA A 335 23.53 -2.04 1.51
C ALA A 335 23.62 -3.54 1.21
N ASN A 336 22.89 -4.36 1.97
CA ASN A 336 22.86 -5.80 1.79
C ASN A 336 21.85 -6.25 0.73
N LEU A 337 20.91 -5.38 0.32
CA LEU A 337 19.98 -5.65 -0.79
C LEU A 337 20.73 -5.85 -2.12
N ALA A 338 20.21 -6.73 -2.97
CA ALA A 338 20.61 -6.85 -4.36
C ALA A 338 20.33 -5.53 -5.11
N ARG A 339 21.25 -5.12 -5.98
CA ARG A 339 21.18 -3.85 -6.70
C ARG A 339 20.23 -3.88 -7.89
N VAL A 340 19.87 -5.07 -8.37
CA VAL A 340 19.02 -5.22 -9.54
C VAL A 340 17.59 -4.71 -9.27
N LYS A 341 17.00 -4.03 -10.25
CA LYS A 341 15.58 -3.67 -10.28
C LYS A 341 14.73 -4.93 -10.20
N SER A 342 13.49 -4.81 -9.71
CA SER A 342 12.55 -5.94 -9.80
C SER A 342 12.20 -6.27 -11.25
N PRO A 343 11.73 -7.49 -11.57
CA PRO A 343 11.35 -7.88 -12.93
C PRO A 343 10.36 -6.93 -13.62
N MET A 344 9.43 -6.32 -12.88
CA MET A 344 8.50 -5.33 -13.42
C MET A 344 9.24 -4.08 -13.91
N MET A 345 10.10 -3.51 -13.06
CA MET A 345 10.81 -2.27 -13.38
C MET A 345 11.93 -2.51 -14.39
N ALA A 346 12.60 -3.67 -14.31
CA ALA A 346 13.57 -4.12 -15.29
C ALA A 346 12.93 -4.28 -16.68
N LEU A 347 11.78 -4.98 -16.79
CA LEU A 347 11.09 -5.09 -18.07
C LEU A 347 10.61 -3.73 -18.59
N GLY A 348 10.14 -2.85 -17.70
CA GLY A 348 9.83 -1.47 -18.06
C GLY A 348 11.00 -0.79 -18.75
N ALA A 349 12.17 -0.77 -18.11
CA ALA A 349 13.39 -0.19 -18.66
C ALA A 349 13.81 -0.83 -19.99
N LEU A 350 13.73 -2.16 -20.10
CA LEU A 350 14.02 -2.91 -21.32
C LEU A 350 13.07 -2.54 -22.47
N ILE A 351 11.76 -2.42 -22.21
CA ILE A 351 10.78 -1.98 -23.21
C ILE A 351 11.09 -0.57 -23.68
N ARG A 352 11.44 0.35 -22.77
CA ARG A 352 11.80 1.74 -23.15
C ARG A 352 13.05 1.77 -24.02
N ASN A 353 14.09 1.04 -23.63
CA ASN A 353 15.33 0.90 -24.41
C ASN A 353 15.08 0.24 -25.78
N TRP A 354 14.23 -0.79 -25.85
CA TRP A 354 13.88 -1.43 -27.10
C TRP A 354 13.10 -0.46 -28.01
N MET A 355 12.08 0.22 -27.49
CA MET A 355 11.27 1.18 -28.24
C MET A 355 12.08 2.35 -28.83
N SER A 356 13.15 2.79 -28.17
CA SER A 356 14.03 3.86 -28.66
C SER A 356 15.00 3.39 -29.75
N LYS A 357 15.27 2.08 -29.85
CA LYS A 357 16.21 1.47 -30.80
C LYS A 357 15.54 0.78 -32.00
N ARG A 358 14.20 0.74 -32.06
CA ARG A 358 13.47 0.16 -33.20
C ARG A 358 13.84 0.84 -34.51
N GLU A 359 13.65 0.15 -35.64
CA GLU A 359 13.81 0.73 -36.99
C GLU A 359 13.09 2.08 -37.15
N ARG A 360 11.94 2.23 -36.46
CA ARG A 360 11.25 3.50 -36.27
C ARG A 360 11.18 3.81 -34.77
N PRO A 361 12.17 4.55 -34.22
CA PRO A 361 12.20 4.91 -32.81
C PRO A 361 10.90 5.57 -32.38
N GLN A 362 10.33 5.10 -31.28
CA GLN A 362 9.11 5.65 -30.72
C GLN A 362 9.44 6.64 -29.60
N SER A 363 8.85 7.84 -29.64
CA SER A 363 8.90 8.75 -28.50
C SER A 363 8.10 8.17 -27.35
N ARG A 364 8.54 8.37 -26.10
CA ARG A 364 7.87 7.85 -24.90
C ARG A 364 6.41 8.29 -24.79
N ASP A 365 6.05 9.43 -25.37
CA ASP A 365 4.67 9.95 -25.34
C ASP A 365 3.73 9.22 -26.31
N THR A 366 4.27 8.38 -27.21
CA THR A 366 3.52 7.64 -28.23
C THR A 366 3.08 6.24 -27.77
N TYR A 367 3.47 5.82 -26.57
CA TYR A 367 3.09 4.52 -26.02
C TYR A 367 2.86 4.61 -24.50
N TYR A 368 2.14 3.63 -23.96
CA TYR A 368 1.75 3.58 -22.55
C TYR A 368 1.92 2.16 -22.03
N VAL A 369 2.72 1.99 -20.98
CA VAL A 369 3.16 0.71 -20.43
C VAL A 369 2.37 0.40 -19.15
N VAL A 370 1.52 -0.62 -19.25
CA VAL A 370 0.70 -1.16 -18.17
C VAL A 370 1.35 -2.44 -17.63
N ALA A 371 1.58 -2.53 -16.34
CA ALA A 371 2.01 -3.77 -15.69
C ALA A 371 0.85 -4.45 -14.98
N VAL A 372 0.64 -5.74 -15.21
CA VAL A 372 -0.31 -6.58 -14.46
C VAL A 372 0.46 -7.41 -13.45
N MET A 373 0.23 -7.14 -12.17
CA MET A 373 1.02 -7.69 -11.06
C MET A 373 0.13 -8.31 -9.98
N PRO A 374 0.58 -9.34 -9.26
CA PRO A 374 -0.19 -9.95 -8.18
C PRO A 374 -0.11 -9.16 -6.86
N CYS A 375 0.34 -7.91 -6.89
CA CYS A 375 0.81 -7.19 -5.71
C CYS A 375 0.44 -5.70 -5.78
N PRO A 376 -0.29 -5.15 -4.80
CA PRO A 376 -0.58 -3.73 -4.75
C PRO A 376 0.67 -2.87 -4.49
N ALA A 377 1.64 -3.33 -3.69
CA ALA A 377 2.89 -2.58 -3.46
C ALA A 377 3.69 -2.29 -4.74
N LYS A 378 3.46 -3.02 -5.84
CA LYS A 378 4.03 -2.69 -7.15
C LYS A 378 3.55 -1.34 -7.69
N LYS A 379 2.35 -0.87 -7.31
CA LYS A 379 1.86 0.47 -7.65
C LYS A 379 2.74 1.56 -7.03
N GLU A 380 3.16 1.38 -5.78
CA GLU A 380 4.13 2.27 -5.13
C GLU A 380 5.53 2.12 -5.72
N GLU A 381 5.97 0.89 -6.01
CA GLU A 381 7.27 0.67 -6.66
C GLU A 381 7.42 1.43 -7.98
N ALA A 382 6.40 1.40 -8.83
CA ALA A 382 6.38 2.14 -10.08
C ALA A 382 6.46 3.67 -9.90
N MET A 383 6.19 4.19 -8.71
CA MET A 383 6.25 5.63 -8.42
C MET A 383 7.56 6.05 -7.76
N ARG A 384 8.40 5.08 -7.36
CA ARG A 384 9.70 5.32 -6.71
C ARG A 384 10.61 6.09 -7.64
N SER A 385 11.27 7.09 -7.11
CA SER A 385 11.92 8.07 -7.94
C SER A 385 13.35 7.70 -8.28
N GLU A 386 14.00 6.93 -7.42
CA GLU A 386 15.28 6.26 -7.68
C GLU A 386 15.18 5.21 -8.80
N LEU A 387 13.96 4.78 -9.15
CA LEU A 387 13.70 3.85 -10.25
C LEU A 387 13.29 4.55 -11.55
N ARG A 388 13.26 5.89 -11.55
CA ARG A 388 12.93 6.67 -12.76
C ARG A 388 14.13 6.69 -13.70
N ASP A 389 13.83 6.89 -14.98
CA ASP A 389 14.86 7.14 -15.97
C ASP A 389 15.61 8.47 -15.67
N PRO A 390 16.75 8.73 -16.33
CA PRO A 390 17.48 9.99 -16.16
C PRO A 390 16.68 11.27 -16.47
N SER A 391 15.53 11.16 -17.15
CA SER A 391 14.59 12.28 -17.40
C SER A 391 13.56 12.46 -16.28
N GLY A 392 13.61 11.65 -15.23
CA GLY A 392 12.67 11.69 -14.10
C GLY A 392 11.31 11.06 -14.40
N ARG A 393 11.19 10.22 -15.44
CA ARG A 393 9.96 9.51 -15.80
C ARG A 393 10.02 8.03 -15.39
N SER A 394 8.91 7.49 -14.89
CA SER A 394 8.84 6.09 -14.47
C SER A 394 8.72 5.14 -15.65
N ASP A 395 9.53 4.08 -15.68
CA ASP A 395 9.56 3.03 -16.70
C ASP A 395 8.23 2.30 -16.90
N VAL A 396 7.39 2.24 -15.87
CA VAL A 396 6.04 1.69 -15.90
C VAL A 396 5.04 2.82 -15.65
N ASP A 397 4.10 3.03 -16.57
CA ASP A 397 3.18 4.18 -16.47
C ASP A 397 2.03 3.92 -15.48
N VAL A 398 1.58 2.67 -15.38
CA VAL A 398 0.54 2.27 -14.43
C VAL A 398 0.62 0.78 -14.13
N VAL A 399 0.18 0.40 -12.93
CA VAL A 399 0.14 -1.00 -12.47
C VAL A 399 -1.29 -1.37 -12.15
N LEU A 400 -1.79 -2.46 -12.75
CA LEU A 400 -3.02 -3.14 -12.36
C LEU A 400 -2.69 -4.38 -11.54
N THR A 401 -3.49 -4.67 -10.54
CA THR A 401 -3.49 -5.98 -9.89
C THR A 401 -4.15 -7.05 -10.78
N THR A 402 -3.96 -8.33 -10.49
CA THR A 402 -4.69 -9.43 -11.16
C THR A 402 -6.22 -9.24 -11.05
N ARG A 403 -6.71 -8.78 -9.89
CA ARG A 403 -8.14 -8.48 -9.70
C ARG A 403 -8.61 -7.31 -10.57
N GLU A 404 -7.85 -6.23 -10.63
CA GLU A 404 -8.15 -5.09 -11.51
C GLU A 404 -8.17 -5.50 -12.98
N MET A 405 -7.20 -6.31 -13.42
CA MET A 405 -7.18 -6.84 -14.78
C MET A 405 -8.44 -7.68 -15.08
N ALA A 406 -8.85 -8.55 -14.16
CA ALA A 406 -10.10 -9.31 -14.31
C ALA A 406 -11.35 -8.41 -14.36
N ARG A 407 -11.36 -7.28 -13.64
CA ARG A 407 -12.43 -6.26 -13.75
C ARG A 407 -12.40 -5.54 -15.09
N LEU A 408 -11.22 -5.13 -15.55
CA LEU A 408 -11.02 -4.49 -16.86
C LEU A 408 -11.53 -5.38 -17.99
N LEU A 409 -11.15 -6.67 -18.00
CA LEU A 409 -11.59 -7.63 -19.01
C LEU A 409 -13.12 -7.74 -19.06
N ARG A 410 -13.79 -7.85 -17.90
CA ARG A 410 -15.26 -7.88 -17.82
C ARG A 410 -15.88 -6.58 -18.33
N GLN A 411 -15.37 -5.42 -17.91
CA GLN A 411 -15.88 -4.11 -18.34
C GLN A 411 -15.73 -3.89 -19.86
N ARG A 412 -14.69 -4.48 -20.46
CA ARG A 412 -14.44 -4.46 -21.91
C ARG A 412 -15.24 -5.50 -22.68
N GLY A 413 -16.04 -6.34 -22.00
CA GLY A 413 -16.86 -7.38 -22.63
C GLY A 413 -16.06 -8.56 -23.18
N VAL A 414 -14.86 -8.81 -22.66
CA VAL A 414 -14.02 -9.94 -23.08
C VAL A 414 -14.66 -11.26 -22.66
N LYS A 415 -14.99 -12.10 -23.63
CA LYS A 415 -15.58 -13.43 -23.42
C LYS A 415 -14.47 -14.47 -23.21
N TRP A 416 -14.10 -14.70 -21.95
CA TRP A 416 -12.97 -15.57 -21.57
C TRP A 416 -13.03 -16.97 -22.21
N ASP A 417 -14.18 -17.64 -22.11
CA ASP A 417 -14.36 -19.01 -22.62
C ASP A 417 -14.28 -19.13 -24.15
N SER A 418 -14.37 -18.00 -24.87
CA SER A 418 -14.25 -17.95 -26.33
C SER A 418 -12.81 -17.68 -26.80
N LEU A 419 -11.87 -17.47 -25.88
CA LEU A 419 -10.45 -17.23 -26.20
C LEU A 419 -9.71 -18.56 -26.48
N PRO A 420 -8.71 -18.56 -27.38
CA PRO A 420 -8.07 -17.39 -27.99
C PRO A 420 -8.85 -16.72 -29.13
N GLY A 421 -9.89 -17.38 -29.66
CA GLY A 421 -10.69 -16.85 -30.76
C GLY A 421 -9.82 -16.50 -31.99
N ASN A 422 -9.97 -15.28 -32.50
CA ASN A 422 -9.16 -14.72 -33.60
C ASN A 422 -7.97 -13.87 -33.11
N PHE A 423 -7.70 -13.82 -31.81
CA PHE A 423 -6.62 -13.02 -31.25
C PHE A 423 -5.31 -13.81 -31.22
N LYS A 424 -4.20 -13.10 -31.39
CA LYS A 424 -2.86 -13.66 -31.15
C LYS A 424 -2.78 -14.20 -29.71
N SER A 425 -2.30 -15.43 -29.55
CA SER A 425 -2.23 -16.15 -28.27
C SER A 425 -0.81 -16.31 -27.71
N ALA A 426 0.21 -15.83 -28.42
CA ALA A 426 1.59 -15.83 -27.97
C ALA A 426 2.05 -14.41 -27.62
N PHE A 427 2.91 -14.29 -26.61
CA PHE A 427 3.56 -13.02 -26.26
C PHE A 427 4.30 -12.42 -27.47
N ASP A 428 4.58 -11.12 -27.40
CA ASP A 428 5.30 -10.40 -28.43
C ASP A 428 6.81 -10.44 -28.24
N GLU A 429 7.54 -10.61 -29.33
CA GLU A 429 9.00 -10.51 -29.34
C GLU A 429 9.46 -9.06 -29.11
N PRO A 430 10.63 -8.83 -28.50
CA PRO A 430 11.66 -9.82 -28.12
C PRO A 430 11.49 -10.42 -26.71
N PHE A 431 10.40 -10.11 -25.99
CA PHE A 431 10.23 -10.47 -24.57
C PHE A 431 9.20 -11.60 -24.39
N ALA A 432 9.19 -12.58 -25.29
CA ALA A 432 8.19 -13.66 -25.31
C ALA A 432 8.69 -14.98 -24.71
N SER A 433 10.01 -15.19 -24.64
CA SER A 433 10.62 -16.43 -24.17
C SER A 433 11.07 -16.31 -22.70
N ALA A 434 10.96 -17.37 -21.91
CA ALA A 434 11.48 -17.40 -20.55
C ALA A 434 11.85 -18.84 -20.14
N SER A 435 12.75 -18.95 -19.16
CA SER A 435 13.17 -20.21 -18.57
C SER A 435 12.22 -20.68 -17.46
N GLY A 436 12.39 -21.93 -17.02
CA GLY A 436 11.73 -22.44 -15.83
C GLY A 436 12.13 -21.68 -14.56
N GLY A 437 13.41 -21.25 -14.46
CA GLY A 437 13.90 -20.43 -13.35
C GLY A 437 13.15 -19.10 -13.20
N GLY A 438 12.95 -18.37 -14.29
CA GLY A 438 12.16 -17.13 -14.29
C GLY A 438 10.73 -17.35 -13.81
N ALA A 439 10.11 -18.47 -14.18
CA ALA A 439 8.76 -18.81 -13.75
C ALA A 439 8.66 -19.18 -12.26
N LEU A 440 9.71 -19.78 -11.68
CA LEU A 440 9.75 -20.11 -10.26
C LEU A 440 9.69 -18.89 -9.35
N THR A 441 10.15 -17.71 -9.81
CA THR A 441 10.26 -16.49 -8.99
C THR A 441 8.96 -16.01 -8.33
N ASP A 442 7.78 -16.51 -8.73
CA ASP A 442 6.52 -16.24 -8.04
C ASP A 442 6.28 -17.06 -6.77
N ALA A 443 7.01 -18.15 -6.58
CA ALA A 443 6.99 -18.98 -5.39
C ALA A 443 8.10 -18.56 -4.41
N SER A 444 7.82 -18.62 -3.11
CA SER A 444 8.87 -18.54 -2.09
C SER A 444 9.92 -19.63 -2.33
N GLY A 445 11.19 -19.22 -2.38
CA GLY A 445 12.35 -20.07 -2.70
C GLY A 445 12.66 -20.16 -4.18
N GLY A 446 11.76 -19.68 -5.04
CA GLY A 446 11.96 -19.71 -6.48
C GLY A 446 12.97 -18.69 -6.99
N THR A 447 13.15 -17.56 -6.29
CA THR A 447 14.21 -16.60 -6.63
C THR A 447 15.57 -17.18 -6.27
N SER A 448 15.73 -17.74 -5.07
CA SER A 448 16.91 -18.48 -4.65
C SER A 448 17.26 -19.59 -5.64
N GLU A 449 16.29 -20.42 -6.01
CA GLU A 449 16.53 -21.49 -6.98
C GLU A 449 16.97 -20.93 -8.35
N ALA A 450 16.32 -19.89 -8.86
CA ALA A 450 16.70 -19.26 -10.13
C ALA A 450 18.13 -18.68 -10.09
N VAL A 451 18.47 -17.96 -9.03
CA VAL A 451 19.81 -17.37 -8.80
C VAL A 451 20.85 -18.48 -8.70
N LEU A 452 20.59 -19.53 -7.93
CA LEU A 452 21.52 -20.65 -7.75
C LEU A 452 21.74 -21.46 -9.04
N ARG A 453 20.71 -21.64 -9.88
CA ARG A 453 20.86 -22.26 -11.21
C ARG A 453 21.84 -21.48 -12.09
N VAL A 454 21.83 -20.15 -12.01
CA VAL A 454 22.79 -19.29 -12.74
C VAL A 454 24.15 -19.26 -12.06
N ALA A 455 24.22 -19.12 -10.73
CA ALA A 455 25.47 -19.10 -9.97
C ALA A 455 26.28 -20.39 -10.17
N HIS A 456 25.63 -21.56 -10.23
CA HIS A 456 26.28 -22.81 -10.63
C HIS A 456 26.94 -22.70 -12.01
N SER A 457 26.26 -22.08 -12.97
CA SER A 457 26.78 -21.91 -14.33
C SER A 457 28.02 -21.02 -14.37
N PHE A 458 28.10 -20.02 -13.49
CA PHE A 458 29.30 -19.18 -13.34
C PHE A 458 30.45 -19.88 -12.61
N ILE A 459 30.16 -20.51 -11.47
CA ILE A 459 31.17 -21.12 -10.59
C ILE A 459 31.69 -22.45 -11.16
N ALA A 460 30.78 -23.34 -11.55
CA ALA A 460 31.14 -24.66 -12.07
C ALA A 460 31.51 -24.65 -13.55
N ARG A 461 31.26 -23.53 -14.25
CA ARG A 461 31.38 -23.40 -15.72
C ARG A 461 30.58 -24.47 -16.47
N GLN A 462 29.43 -24.84 -15.91
CA GLN A 462 28.54 -25.87 -16.44
C GLN A 462 27.08 -25.43 -16.32
N ASP A 463 26.36 -25.46 -17.44
CA ASP A 463 24.95 -25.09 -17.49
C ASP A 463 24.05 -26.10 -16.78
N ILE A 464 23.00 -25.59 -16.14
CA ILE A 464 21.97 -26.39 -15.50
C ILE A 464 20.90 -26.83 -16.51
N THR A 465 20.61 -28.13 -16.50
CA THR A 465 19.50 -28.78 -17.21
C THR A 465 18.35 -29.09 -16.25
N HIS A 466 17.21 -29.58 -16.77
CA HIS A 466 16.11 -30.05 -15.92
C HIS A 466 16.51 -31.24 -15.02
N ASP A 467 17.39 -32.13 -15.48
CA ASP A 467 17.83 -33.28 -14.69
C ASP A 467 18.76 -32.88 -13.54
N THR A 468 19.52 -31.80 -13.73
CA THR A 468 20.47 -31.29 -12.73
C THR A 468 19.89 -30.19 -11.86
N SER A 469 18.74 -29.58 -12.22
CA SER A 469 18.10 -28.53 -11.42
C SER A 469 17.66 -28.99 -10.03
N ARG A 470 17.45 -30.29 -9.85
CA ARG A 470 17.15 -30.94 -8.56
C ARG A 470 18.18 -30.68 -7.46
N LEU A 471 19.40 -30.25 -7.83
CA LEU A 471 20.41 -29.78 -6.87
C LEU A 471 19.89 -28.66 -5.96
N PHE A 472 18.88 -27.91 -6.42
CA PHE A 472 18.31 -26.76 -5.72
C PHE A 472 16.87 -27.01 -5.26
N ALA A 473 16.39 -28.25 -5.31
CA ALA A 473 15.01 -28.58 -4.95
C ALA A 473 14.68 -28.24 -3.48
N ASP A 474 15.69 -28.21 -2.61
CA ASP A 474 15.54 -27.84 -1.21
C ASP A 474 15.08 -26.39 -1.01
N CYS A 475 15.32 -25.49 -1.99
CA CYS A 475 14.78 -24.13 -2.00
C CYS A 475 13.26 -24.12 -2.04
N ARG A 476 12.63 -25.14 -2.64
CA ARG A 476 11.17 -25.28 -2.76
C ARG A 476 10.50 -25.78 -1.49
N ARG A 477 11.28 -26.13 -0.47
CA ARG A 477 10.75 -26.45 0.86
C ARG A 477 10.23 -25.15 1.47
N ALA A 478 9.00 -24.81 1.09
CA ALA A 478 8.27 -23.72 1.71
C ALA A 478 8.15 -24.03 3.20
N SER A 479 8.68 -23.13 4.02
CA SER A 479 8.49 -23.18 5.45
C SER A 479 7.00 -23.05 5.78
N GLU A 480 6.58 -23.61 6.91
CA GLU A 480 5.24 -23.37 7.42
C GLU A 480 5.02 -21.86 7.64
N LEU A 481 3.75 -21.41 7.64
CA LEU A 481 3.39 -20.00 7.79
C LEU A 481 4.08 -19.36 9.01
N GLY A 482 5.07 -18.51 8.75
CA GLY A 482 5.79 -17.75 9.78
C GLY A 482 7.15 -18.32 10.21
N ASP A 483 7.57 -19.44 9.61
CA ASP A 483 8.90 -20.03 9.79
C ASP A 483 9.80 -19.73 8.57
N TRP A 484 11.09 -20.03 8.63
CA TRP A 484 12.03 -19.86 7.52
C TRP A 484 12.88 -21.11 7.29
N SER A 485 13.35 -21.28 6.06
CA SER A 485 14.14 -22.46 5.68
C SER A 485 15.63 -22.14 5.66
N ASP A 486 16.40 -22.79 6.55
CA ASP A 486 17.86 -22.84 6.49
C ASP A 486 18.32 -23.91 5.50
N ILE A 487 19.19 -23.55 4.56
CA ILE A 487 19.59 -24.45 3.46
C ILE A 487 21.08 -24.30 3.16
N GLN A 488 21.80 -25.40 3.33
CA GLN A 488 23.17 -25.56 2.84
C GLN A 488 23.13 -26.16 1.44
N VAL A 489 23.59 -25.42 0.45
CA VAL A 489 23.53 -25.80 -0.97
C VAL A 489 24.93 -25.97 -1.53
N ALA A 490 25.25 -27.17 -2.02
CA ALA A 490 26.46 -27.39 -2.81
C ALA A 490 26.27 -26.80 -4.23
N VAL A 491 26.51 -25.49 -4.38
CA VAL A 491 26.33 -24.75 -5.64
C VAL A 491 27.30 -25.21 -6.75
N ALA A 492 28.44 -25.78 -6.37
CA ALA A 492 29.40 -26.36 -7.30
C ALA A 492 30.08 -27.58 -6.62
N PRO A 493 29.43 -28.76 -6.59
CA PRO A 493 29.87 -29.89 -5.78
C PRO A 493 31.26 -30.39 -6.14
N ALA A 494 31.61 -30.39 -7.45
CA ALA A 494 32.92 -30.82 -7.92
C ALA A 494 34.06 -29.89 -7.46
N GLN A 495 33.75 -28.62 -7.20
CA GLN A 495 34.66 -27.60 -6.68
C GLN A 495 34.58 -27.47 -5.15
N GLY A 496 33.73 -28.25 -4.49
CA GLY A 496 33.51 -28.18 -3.04
C GLY A 496 32.90 -26.86 -2.56
N ARG A 497 32.26 -26.08 -3.44
CA ARG A 497 31.65 -24.79 -3.06
C ARG A 497 30.25 -25.03 -2.48
N VAL A 498 30.10 -24.72 -1.20
CA VAL A 498 28.83 -24.76 -0.47
C VAL A 498 28.43 -23.34 -0.11
N LEU A 499 27.16 -23.01 -0.31
CA LEU A 499 26.55 -21.75 0.10
C LEU A 499 25.53 -22.03 1.18
N ASP A 500 25.67 -21.31 2.29
CA ASP A 500 24.63 -21.17 3.30
C ASP A 500 23.61 -20.11 2.87
N ILE A 501 22.34 -20.48 2.72
CA ILE A 501 21.27 -19.58 2.28
C ILE A 501 20.03 -19.70 3.16
N ALA A 502 19.16 -18.69 3.10
CA ALA A 502 17.84 -18.74 3.71
C ALA A 502 16.72 -18.35 2.73
N VAL A 503 15.54 -18.96 2.90
CA VAL A 503 14.32 -18.64 2.14
C VAL A 503 13.22 -18.20 3.10
N LEU A 504 12.73 -16.97 2.93
CA LEU A 504 11.77 -16.32 3.83
C LEU A 504 10.44 -16.05 3.11
N GLY A 505 9.40 -16.83 3.45
CA GLY A 505 8.05 -16.73 2.88
C GLY A 505 7.05 -16.02 3.80
N GLY A 506 7.02 -14.69 3.75
CA GLY A 506 6.11 -13.83 4.51
C GLY A 506 6.85 -12.87 5.44
N SER A 507 6.30 -11.68 5.67
CA SER A 507 6.91 -10.68 6.57
C SER A 507 7.06 -11.15 8.01
N ARG A 508 6.29 -12.16 8.45
CA ARG A 508 6.50 -12.83 9.74
C ARG A 508 7.81 -13.61 9.75
N ALA A 509 8.05 -14.46 8.76
CA ALA A 509 9.29 -15.22 8.60
C ALA A 509 10.51 -14.28 8.48
N ILE A 510 10.37 -13.19 7.72
CA ILE A 510 11.42 -12.16 7.60
C ILE A 510 11.79 -11.60 8.97
N GLN A 511 10.80 -11.16 9.75
CA GLN A 511 11.08 -10.55 11.05
C GLN A 511 11.62 -11.57 12.08
N SER A 512 11.16 -12.82 12.05
CA SER A 512 11.70 -13.90 12.89
C SER A 512 13.18 -14.16 12.56
N PHE A 513 13.50 -14.34 11.27
CA PHE A 513 14.88 -14.54 10.81
C PHE A 513 15.80 -13.40 11.25
N LEU A 514 15.39 -12.15 11.04
CA LEU A 514 16.22 -10.99 11.42
C LEU A 514 16.46 -10.93 12.93
N ALA A 515 15.48 -11.29 13.75
CA ALA A 515 15.65 -11.35 15.21
C ALA A 515 16.57 -12.51 15.63
N GLU A 516 16.38 -13.71 15.06
CA GLU A 516 17.16 -14.91 15.37
C GLU A 516 18.63 -14.79 14.95
N GLN A 517 18.89 -14.16 13.81
CA GLN A 517 20.24 -13.87 13.31
C GLN A 517 20.82 -12.56 13.87
N GLN A 518 20.11 -11.90 14.80
CA GLN A 518 20.52 -10.63 15.43
C GLN A 518 20.81 -9.50 14.41
N LEU A 519 20.14 -9.54 13.27
CA LEU A 519 20.23 -8.55 12.18
C LEU A 519 19.21 -7.42 12.32
N ASP A 520 18.31 -7.50 13.29
CA ASP A 520 17.28 -6.50 13.55
C ASP A 520 17.82 -5.23 14.23
N ASN A 521 19.00 -5.30 14.86
CA ASN A 521 19.65 -4.20 15.56
C ASN A 521 21.02 -3.85 14.95
N PRO A 522 21.29 -2.57 14.62
CA PRO A 522 22.58 -2.16 14.11
C PRO A 522 23.67 -2.26 15.19
N GLY A 523 24.73 -3.03 14.93
CA GLY A 523 25.90 -3.14 15.81
C GLY A 523 25.81 -4.23 16.88
N ALA A 524 24.88 -5.18 16.77
CA ALA A 524 24.98 -6.44 17.50
C ALA A 524 26.27 -7.17 17.08
N ASP A 525 27.02 -7.67 18.05
CA ASP A 525 28.19 -8.51 17.79
C ASP A 525 27.66 -9.89 17.37
N THR A 526 27.66 -10.16 16.06
CA THR A 526 27.09 -11.39 15.53
C THR A 526 28.11 -12.52 15.71
N ASP A 527 27.97 -13.30 16.79
CA ASP A 527 28.66 -14.60 16.95
C ASP A 527 28.13 -15.67 15.96
N THR A 528 27.06 -15.36 15.21
CA THR A 528 26.44 -16.25 14.23
C THR A 528 27.06 -16.08 12.85
N GLU A 529 27.46 -17.19 12.22
CA GLU A 529 27.88 -17.20 10.81
C GLU A 529 26.76 -16.64 9.93
N LEU A 530 27.09 -15.58 9.16
CA LEU A 530 26.12 -14.92 8.29
C LEU A 530 25.82 -15.80 7.08
N LYS A 531 24.53 -15.86 6.71
CA LYS A 531 24.10 -16.46 5.45
C LYS A 531 24.76 -15.75 4.27
N HIS A 532 25.07 -16.45 3.19
CA HIS A 532 25.60 -15.83 1.98
C HIS A 532 24.49 -15.12 1.19
N TYR A 533 23.32 -15.77 1.07
CA TYR A 533 22.18 -15.26 0.31
C TYR A 533 20.86 -15.52 1.02
N VAL A 534 19.94 -14.56 0.98
CA VAL A 534 18.64 -14.65 1.64
C VAL A 534 17.53 -14.12 0.73
N GLU A 535 16.59 -14.98 0.36
CA GLU A 535 15.39 -14.58 -0.37
C GLU A 535 14.32 -14.08 0.60
N CYS A 536 13.77 -12.90 0.33
CA CYS A 536 12.75 -12.24 1.14
C CYS A 536 11.48 -11.95 0.33
N MET A 537 10.39 -12.68 0.63
CA MET A 537 9.06 -12.41 0.09
C MET A 537 8.13 -11.94 1.20
N ALA A 538 7.49 -10.77 1.05
CA ALA A 538 6.59 -10.24 2.08
C ALA A 538 5.28 -11.06 2.23
N CYS A 539 4.84 -11.74 1.18
CA CYS A 539 3.60 -12.52 1.18
C CYS A 539 3.87 -14.02 1.40
N PRO A 540 3.03 -14.73 2.17
CA PRO A 540 3.17 -16.18 2.33
C PRO A 540 3.02 -16.91 0.99
N GLY A 541 3.92 -17.86 0.72
CA GLY A 541 3.99 -18.58 -0.54
C GLY A 541 4.56 -17.77 -1.72
N GLY A 542 4.94 -16.51 -1.52
CA GLY A 542 5.50 -15.63 -2.54
C GLY A 542 4.43 -14.79 -3.25
N CYS A 543 4.75 -14.32 -4.45
CA CYS A 543 3.86 -13.50 -5.28
C CYS A 543 2.56 -14.24 -5.66
N ILE A 544 2.58 -15.58 -5.70
CA ILE A 544 1.39 -16.41 -5.96
C ILE A 544 0.32 -16.29 -4.85
N GLY A 545 0.73 -15.95 -3.63
CA GLY A 545 -0.11 -15.57 -2.49
C GLY A 545 -0.23 -14.06 -2.29
N GLY A 546 0.15 -13.26 -3.29
CA GLY A 546 0.22 -11.80 -3.21
C GLY A 546 -1.12 -11.12 -2.98
N GLY A 547 -1.08 -9.95 -2.33
CA GLY A 547 -2.27 -9.20 -1.94
C GLY A 547 -3.17 -8.71 -3.09
N GLY A 548 -2.71 -8.80 -4.35
CA GLY A 548 -3.45 -8.40 -5.56
C GLY A 548 -4.10 -9.57 -6.31
N GLN A 549 -3.97 -10.80 -5.79
CA GLN A 549 -4.53 -12.01 -6.40
C GLN A 549 -6.05 -12.13 -6.20
N PRO A 550 -6.77 -12.94 -6.98
CA PRO A 550 -8.17 -13.25 -6.70
C PRO A 550 -8.37 -13.78 -5.28
N THR A 551 -9.43 -13.32 -4.62
CA THR A 551 -9.83 -13.77 -3.29
C THR A 551 -10.41 -15.18 -3.37
N SER A 552 -10.13 -16.02 -2.37
CA SER A 552 -10.58 -17.40 -2.35
C SER A 552 -10.84 -17.89 -0.93
N PHE A 553 -11.89 -18.69 -0.78
CA PHE A 553 -12.21 -19.41 0.46
C PHE A 553 -11.61 -20.82 0.50
N ASN A 554 -10.93 -21.24 -0.55
CA ASN A 554 -10.20 -22.49 -0.56
C ASN A 554 -8.90 -22.32 0.24
N GLU A 555 -8.79 -23.02 1.36
CA GLU A 555 -7.60 -23.00 2.24
C GLU A 555 -6.33 -23.52 1.53
N HIS A 556 -6.51 -24.24 0.42
CA HIS A 556 -5.44 -24.83 -0.39
C HIS A 556 -5.13 -24.04 -1.67
N VAL A 557 -5.74 -22.87 -1.87
CA VAL A 557 -5.60 -22.10 -3.12
C VAL A 557 -4.15 -21.78 -3.45
N VAL A 558 -3.35 -21.43 -2.44
CA VAL A 558 -1.93 -21.09 -2.64
C VAL A 558 -1.14 -22.33 -3.05
N GLN A 559 -1.41 -23.49 -2.45
CA GLN A 559 -0.78 -24.76 -2.75
C GLN A 559 -1.13 -25.25 -4.17
N GLN A 560 -2.38 -25.08 -4.59
CA GLN A 560 -2.80 -25.39 -5.96
C GLN A 560 -2.05 -24.52 -6.98
N ARG A 561 -1.97 -23.21 -6.72
CA ARG A 561 -1.22 -22.29 -7.57
C ARG A 561 0.28 -22.59 -7.58
N LEU A 562 0.88 -22.93 -6.44
CA LEU A 562 2.29 -23.35 -6.35
C LEU A 562 2.55 -24.63 -7.17
N GLY A 563 1.65 -25.61 -7.11
CA GLY A 563 1.71 -26.80 -7.93
C GLY A 563 1.78 -26.47 -9.43
N ALA A 564 1.02 -25.46 -9.86
CA ALA A 564 1.04 -24.96 -11.23
C ALA A 564 2.35 -24.26 -11.60
N VAL A 565 2.93 -23.45 -10.70
CA VAL A 565 4.26 -22.84 -10.89
C VAL A 565 5.31 -23.91 -11.15
N TYR A 566 5.38 -24.95 -10.30
CA TYR A 566 6.35 -26.03 -10.46
C TYR A 566 6.10 -26.91 -11.68
N ALA A 567 4.84 -27.09 -12.08
CA ALA A 567 4.50 -27.77 -13.33
C ALA A 567 4.96 -26.98 -14.55
N TYR A 568 4.81 -25.65 -14.51
CA TYR A 568 5.25 -24.76 -15.57
C TYR A 568 6.77 -24.72 -15.69
N ASP A 569 7.52 -24.64 -14.58
CA ASP A 569 8.99 -24.76 -14.58
C ASP A 569 9.47 -25.99 -15.36
N ARG A 570 8.89 -27.17 -15.07
CA ARG A 570 9.23 -28.43 -15.76
C ARG A 570 8.87 -28.44 -17.25
N ALA A 571 7.89 -27.63 -17.67
CA ALA A 571 7.43 -27.56 -19.04
C ALA A 571 8.23 -26.57 -19.91
N CYS A 572 8.99 -25.65 -19.30
CA CYS A 572 9.82 -24.69 -20.03
C CYS A 572 10.95 -25.40 -20.80
N ALA A 573 11.32 -24.86 -21.96
CA ALA A 573 12.40 -25.42 -22.79
C ALA A 573 13.77 -25.40 -22.10
N HIS A 574 14.04 -24.37 -21.31
CA HIS A 574 15.29 -24.21 -20.56
C HIS A 574 15.01 -24.14 -19.07
N ALA A 575 15.80 -24.84 -18.26
CA ALA A 575 15.70 -24.79 -16.81
C ALA A 575 16.35 -23.52 -16.23
N SER A 576 17.53 -23.17 -16.73
CA SER A 576 18.32 -22.05 -16.21
C SER A 576 17.99 -20.73 -16.92
N PRO A 577 17.83 -19.62 -16.17
CA PRO A 577 17.65 -18.28 -16.73
C PRO A 577 18.68 -17.89 -17.79
N LEU A 578 19.95 -18.25 -17.59
CA LEU A 578 21.03 -17.80 -18.46
C LEU A 578 20.99 -18.47 -19.84
N VAL A 579 20.71 -19.78 -19.90
CA VAL A 579 20.89 -20.61 -21.10
C VAL A 579 20.05 -20.13 -22.28
N GLY A 580 18.80 -19.72 -22.03
CA GLY A 580 17.88 -19.25 -23.07
C GLY A 580 18.15 -17.83 -23.57
N HIS A 581 18.97 -17.05 -22.85
CA HIS A 581 19.11 -15.61 -23.09
C HIS A 581 20.54 -15.14 -23.36
N ARG A 582 21.55 -16.03 -23.37
CA ARG A 582 22.98 -15.66 -23.56
C ARG A 582 23.20 -14.78 -24.79
N GLU A 583 22.67 -15.18 -25.95
CA GLU A 583 22.84 -14.42 -27.21
C GLU A 583 22.16 -13.05 -27.15
N TRP A 584 20.96 -13.01 -26.56
CA TRP A 584 20.21 -11.77 -26.41
C TRP A 584 20.93 -10.81 -25.45
N ILE A 585 21.42 -11.31 -24.31
CA ILE A 585 22.22 -10.53 -23.34
C ILE A 585 23.47 -9.99 -24.04
N ALA A 586 24.22 -10.84 -24.74
CA ALA A 586 25.43 -10.44 -25.46
C ALA A 586 25.18 -9.31 -26.45
N LYS A 587 24.07 -9.39 -27.18
CA LYS A 587 23.69 -8.42 -28.21
C LYS A 587 23.12 -7.12 -27.63
N GLU A 588 22.21 -7.20 -26.68
CA GLU A 588 21.40 -6.07 -26.24
C GLU A 588 21.96 -5.38 -24.97
N LEU A 589 22.65 -6.14 -24.12
CA LEU A 589 23.24 -5.67 -22.86
C LEU A 589 24.78 -5.69 -22.85
N GLY A 590 25.41 -6.40 -23.79
CA GLY A 590 26.85 -6.63 -23.82
C GLY A 590 27.25 -7.74 -22.86
N GLU A 591 27.56 -7.39 -21.62
CA GLU A 591 27.87 -8.37 -20.57
C GLU A 591 27.04 -8.06 -19.32
N LEU A 592 26.69 -9.10 -18.56
CA LEU A 592 26.09 -8.94 -17.24
C LEU A 592 27.09 -8.21 -16.35
N GLY A 593 26.63 -7.15 -15.68
CA GLY A 593 27.47 -6.30 -14.85
C GLY A 593 28.30 -5.25 -15.61
N SER A 594 28.12 -5.12 -16.92
CA SER A 594 28.68 -4.01 -17.70
C SER A 594 28.12 -2.66 -17.25
N ALA A 595 28.84 -1.56 -17.51
CA ALA A 595 28.36 -0.21 -17.15
C ALA A 595 26.97 0.09 -17.75
N PHE A 596 26.71 -0.38 -18.97
CA PHE A 596 25.40 -0.21 -19.61
C PHE A 596 24.32 -1.05 -18.91
N SER A 597 24.53 -2.36 -18.71
CA SER A 597 23.53 -3.20 -18.05
C SER A 597 23.24 -2.72 -16.62
N LYS A 598 24.28 -2.33 -15.87
CA LYS A 598 24.15 -1.74 -14.53
C LYS A 598 23.34 -0.43 -14.58
N SER A 599 23.67 0.49 -15.48
CA SER A 599 22.93 1.76 -15.60
C SER A 599 21.45 1.59 -15.96
N LEU A 600 21.10 0.52 -16.69
CA LEU A 600 19.74 0.27 -17.13
C LEU A 600 18.91 -0.51 -16.09
N LEU A 601 19.53 -1.51 -15.47
CA LEU A 601 18.85 -2.57 -14.71
C LEU A 601 19.18 -2.57 -13.22
N GLU A 602 20.19 -1.84 -12.76
CA GLU A 602 20.46 -1.65 -11.34
C GLU A 602 19.92 -0.31 -10.85
N TYR A 603 19.75 -0.22 -9.55
CA TYR A 603 19.54 1.01 -8.83
C TYR A 603 20.28 0.89 -7.50
N GLU A 604 20.82 1.99 -7.01
CA GLU A 604 21.19 2.04 -5.61
C GLU A 604 19.97 2.49 -4.83
N PRO A 605 19.49 1.70 -3.87
CA PRO A 605 18.55 2.20 -2.89
C PRO A 605 19.22 3.44 -2.26
N PRO A 606 18.67 4.67 -2.37
CA PRO A 606 19.35 5.89 -1.95
C PRO A 606 19.94 5.82 -0.55
N LEU A 607 21.25 6.08 -0.41
CA LEU A 607 21.86 6.28 0.90
C LEU A 607 21.14 7.42 1.61
N ILE A 608 20.43 7.11 2.70
CA ILE A 608 20.19 8.13 3.71
C ILE A 608 21.55 8.34 4.37
N VAL A 609 22.33 9.28 3.86
CA VAL A 609 23.57 9.70 4.52
C VAL A 609 23.14 10.33 5.84
N PRO A 610 23.45 9.75 7.01
CA PRO A 610 23.44 10.55 8.22
C PRO A 610 24.53 11.60 7.97
N LYS A 611 24.21 12.89 7.99
CA LYS A 611 25.24 13.93 7.93
C LYS A 611 26.28 13.59 9.01
N LYS A 612 27.44 13.07 8.60
CA LYS A 612 28.60 12.98 9.48
C LYS A 612 28.85 14.38 10.03
N GLY A 613 29.20 14.44 11.31
CA GLY A 613 29.50 15.69 12.02
C GLY A 613 30.48 16.60 11.25
N PRO A 614 30.63 17.85 11.70
CA PRO A 614 31.30 18.89 10.94
C PRO A 614 32.70 18.46 10.50
N PRO A 615 33.15 18.84 9.29
CA PRO A 615 34.47 18.47 8.79
C PRO A 615 35.55 18.95 9.75
N SER A 616 36.38 18.02 10.21
CA SER A 616 37.65 18.30 10.87
C SER A 616 38.57 19.01 9.88
N TYR A 617 38.81 20.30 10.11
CA TYR A 617 39.83 21.05 9.37
C TYR A 617 41.24 20.74 9.92
N PRO A 618 42.27 20.76 9.05
CA PRO A 618 43.62 20.40 9.43
C PRO A 618 44.25 21.44 10.35
N THR A 619 45.00 20.97 11.33
CA THR A 619 45.90 21.78 12.16
C THR A 619 47.05 22.32 11.32
N MET A 620 47.09 23.63 11.10
CA MET A 620 48.34 24.37 10.90
C MET A 620 48.34 25.60 11.78
N GLY A 621 49.19 25.57 12.82
CA GLY A 621 49.54 26.77 13.55
C GLY A 621 50.52 27.64 12.77
N ARG A 622 50.34 28.96 12.86
CA ARG A 622 51.42 29.94 13.12
C ARG A 622 50.85 31.35 13.23
N LYS A 623 51.07 31.92 14.41
CA LYS A 623 51.41 33.31 14.80
C LYS A 623 50.94 34.51 13.95
N ALA A 624 50.65 35.56 14.73
CA ALA A 624 50.88 37.00 14.49
C ALA A 624 49.70 37.80 13.91
N ARG A 625 49.34 39.02 14.33
CA ARG A 625 49.68 39.95 15.43
C ARG A 625 48.93 41.28 15.13
N PHE A 626 48.75 42.14 16.16
CA PHE A 626 48.40 43.59 16.12
C PHE A 626 46.92 43.98 15.90
N ARG A 627 46.24 44.58 16.91
CA ARG A 627 46.23 46.00 17.38
C ARG A 627 45.41 46.92 16.45
N ALA A 628 44.67 47.95 16.88
CA ALA A 628 44.36 48.56 18.18
C ALA A 628 43.33 49.70 17.95
N GLY A 629 42.74 50.19 19.04
CA GLY A 629 42.11 51.53 19.17
C GLY A 629 40.57 51.46 19.12
N GLY A 630 39.81 51.72 20.20
CA GLY A 630 39.92 52.79 21.20
C GLY A 630 39.08 53.98 20.72
N GLY A 631 38.09 54.54 21.42
CA GLY A 631 37.46 54.29 22.73
C GLY A 631 36.40 55.38 23.01
N ARG A 632 35.59 55.21 24.07
CA ARG A 632 34.84 56.23 24.87
C ARG A 632 33.79 57.09 24.13
N THR A 633 32.62 57.52 24.64
CA THR A 633 31.87 57.42 25.92
C THR A 633 30.50 58.12 25.69
N VAL A 634 29.43 57.50 26.21
CA VAL A 634 28.34 58.12 27.02
C VAL A 634 27.17 58.92 26.38
N SER A 635 26.00 58.29 26.55
CA SER A 635 24.64 58.77 26.90
C SER A 635 23.83 59.78 26.07
N SER A 636 22.56 59.36 25.92
CA SER A 636 21.31 60.13 25.89
C SER A 636 20.70 60.37 24.51
N GLY A 637 19.43 59.95 24.38
CA GLY A 637 18.52 60.42 23.34
C GLY A 637 17.91 59.33 22.47
N CYS A 638 16.59 59.17 22.61
CA CYS A 638 15.65 58.61 21.63
C CYS A 638 15.61 57.09 21.43
N LEU A 639 14.90 56.41 22.35
CA LEU A 639 13.92 55.39 21.99
C LEU A 639 12.75 56.09 21.28
N ASP A 640 12.85 56.29 19.97
CA ASP A 640 11.69 56.58 19.09
C ASP A 640 12.17 56.77 17.64
N THR A 641 12.66 55.71 16.98
CA THR A 641 12.73 55.64 15.49
C THR A 641 13.09 54.26 14.96
N ALA A 642 12.39 53.20 15.39
CA ALA A 642 12.44 51.92 14.68
C ALA A 642 11.09 51.17 14.68
N LEU A 643 9.99 51.91 14.86
CA LEU A 643 8.62 51.39 14.88
C LEU A 643 7.84 51.65 13.58
N TYR A 644 8.52 52.07 12.50
CA TYR A 644 7.88 52.45 11.23
C TYR A 644 8.47 51.80 9.96
N SER A 645 9.16 50.66 10.06
CA SER A 645 9.72 49.97 8.87
C SER A 645 9.31 48.50 8.69
N LEU A 646 8.28 48.02 9.40
CA LEU A 646 7.63 46.73 9.11
C LEU A 646 6.30 46.87 8.35
N SER A 647 6.01 48.05 7.83
CA SER A 647 4.96 48.30 6.85
C SER A 647 5.61 48.84 5.57
N GLY A 648 5.79 47.97 4.57
CA GLY A 648 6.33 48.38 3.27
C GLY A 648 7.54 47.59 2.76
N ARG A 649 7.55 46.26 2.92
CA ARG A 649 8.36 45.39 2.06
C ARG A 649 7.39 44.52 1.27
N ASP A 650 7.56 44.47 -0.06
CA ASP A 650 6.75 43.74 -1.04
C ASP A 650 6.05 42.49 -0.48
N ASP A 651 4.72 42.46 -0.55
CA ASP A 651 3.81 41.36 -0.15
C ASP A 651 3.99 40.07 -1.00
N THR A 652 5.11 39.93 -1.72
CA THR A 652 5.42 38.77 -2.56
C THR A 652 6.57 37.91 -2.04
N ASN A 653 7.25 38.31 -0.96
CA ASN A 653 8.39 37.55 -0.43
C ASN A 653 7.92 36.53 0.64
N VAL A 654 7.76 35.28 0.22
CA VAL A 654 7.44 34.14 1.09
C VAL A 654 8.73 33.43 1.47
N ALA A 655 9.03 33.37 2.78
CA ALA A 655 10.19 32.67 3.30
C ALA A 655 9.96 31.15 3.42
N ASP A 656 11.03 30.38 3.63
CA ASP A 656 10.98 28.92 3.77
C ASP A 656 10.15 28.46 4.98
N ILE A 657 10.09 29.29 6.03
CA ILE A 657 9.17 29.12 7.16
C ILE A 657 8.08 30.19 7.07
N ALA A 658 6.82 29.77 6.91
CA ALA A 658 5.66 30.65 6.87
C ALA A 658 4.74 30.41 8.07
N ILE A 659 4.43 31.48 8.81
CA ILE A 659 3.42 31.48 9.87
C ILE A 659 2.14 32.10 9.31
N LEU A 660 1.07 31.30 9.18
CA LEU A 660 -0.22 31.73 8.67
C LEU A 660 -1.23 31.85 9.81
N TYR A 661 -1.97 32.96 9.85
CA TYR A 661 -2.99 33.15 10.88
C TYR A 661 -4.40 33.42 10.35
N GLY A 662 -5.37 32.75 11.00
CA GLY A 662 -6.80 33.03 10.90
C GLY A 662 -7.26 33.73 12.18
N SER A 663 -7.75 34.96 12.08
CA SER A 663 -8.03 35.83 13.24
C SER A 663 -9.19 36.78 12.96
N GLN A 664 -10.24 36.71 13.78
CA GLN A 664 -11.31 37.72 13.75
C GLN A 664 -11.03 38.85 14.76
N GLY A 665 -10.60 38.50 15.98
CA GLY A 665 -10.41 39.44 17.10
C GLY A 665 -8.96 39.89 17.34
N GLY A 666 -8.05 39.61 16.40
CA GLY A 666 -6.63 40.00 16.48
C GLY A 666 -5.75 39.18 17.44
N THR A 667 -6.34 38.30 18.26
CA THR A 667 -5.61 37.51 19.26
C THR A 667 -4.62 36.53 18.61
N THR A 668 -5.07 35.74 17.64
CA THR A 668 -4.22 34.78 16.93
C THR A 668 -3.20 35.46 16.02
N ALA A 669 -3.50 36.65 15.49
CA ALA A 669 -2.52 37.50 14.80
C ALA A 669 -1.38 37.95 15.75
N THR A 670 -1.72 38.31 16.99
CA THR A 670 -0.72 38.67 18.02
C THR A 670 0.13 37.46 18.39
N CYS A 671 -0.50 36.29 18.57
CA CYS A 671 0.20 35.04 18.85
C CYS A 671 1.14 34.63 17.70
N ALA A 672 0.75 34.81 16.44
CA ALA A 672 1.60 34.53 15.28
C ALA A 672 2.86 35.43 15.28
N LYS A 673 2.71 36.72 15.59
CA LYS A 673 3.86 37.65 15.74
C LYS A 673 4.77 37.27 16.92
N GLN A 674 4.19 36.85 18.05
CA GLN A 674 4.94 36.36 19.21
C GLN A 674 5.73 35.09 18.89
N LEU A 675 5.12 34.16 18.14
CA LEU A 675 5.79 32.94 17.68
C LEU A 675 6.99 33.28 16.79
N ALA A 676 6.83 34.18 15.82
CA ALA A 676 7.91 34.62 14.94
C ALA A 676 9.08 35.23 15.72
N GLN A 677 8.80 36.17 16.65
CA GLN A 677 9.80 36.78 17.52
C GLN A 677 10.51 35.77 18.41
N PHE A 678 9.76 34.78 18.92
CA PHE A 678 10.32 33.72 19.74
C PHE A 678 11.25 32.83 18.91
N MET A 679 10.82 32.40 17.73
CA MET A 679 11.56 31.51 16.84
C MET A 679 12.84 32.15 16.29
N ALA A 680 12.82 33.45 15.95
CA ALA A 680 13.99 34.17 15.42
C ALA A 680 15.23 34.15 16.34
N ARG A 681 15.09 33.71 17.59
CA ARG A 681 16.19 33.51 18.54
C ARG A 681 16.89 32.15 18.43
N TRP A 682 16.30 31.21 17.70
CA TRP A 682 16.65 29.79 17.73
C TRP A 682 16.88 29.17 16.35
N VAL A 683 16.20 29.67 15.31
CA VAL A 683 16.36 29.20 13.93
C VAL A 683 17.11 30.25 13.10
N THR A 684 17.88 29.79 12.11
CA THR A 684 18.70 30.65 11.25
C THR A 684 18.01 31.01 9.92
N GLU A 685 16.96 30.27 9.60
CA GLU A 685 16.11 30.41 8.43
C GLU A 685 15.25 31.67 8.51
N GLU A 686 14.96 32.29 7.37
CA GLU A 686 14.04 33.43 7.31
C GLU A 686 12.60 33.00 7.65
N ILE A 687 11.91 33.82 8.44
CA ILE A 687 10.52 33.58 8.88
C ILE A 687 9.64 34.68 8.29
N SER A 688 8.56 34.28 7.63
CA SER A 688 7.52 35.19 7.15
C SER A 688 6.20 34.97 7.89
N VAL A 689 5.43 36.04 8.12
CA VAL A 689 4.16 35.99 8.86
C VAL A 689 3.07 36.61 8.02
N HIS A 690 2.01 35.86 7.75
CA HIS A 690 0.94 36.26 6.82
C HIS A 690 -0.43 36.00 7.43
N SER A 691 -1.39 36.87 7.13
CA SER A 691 -2.80 36.52 7.28
C SER A 691 -3.17 35.52 6.17
N MET A 692 -4.10 34.60 6.44
CA MET A 692 -4.45 33.54 5.48
C MET A 692 -4.97 34.08 4.14
N ASP A 693 -5.68 35.21 4.14
CA ASP A 693 -6.21 35.90 2.96
C ASP A 693 -5.16 36.70 2.18
N GLN A 694 -4.07 37.12 2.82
CA GLN A 694 -2.96 37.81 2.15
C GLN A 694 -1.84 36.85 1.72
N PHE A 695 -1.82 35.61 2.20
CA PHE A 695 -0.84 34.63 1.77
C PHE A 695 -1.04 34.26 0.29
N PRO A 696 0.00 34.36 -0.56
CA PRO A 696 -0.12 33.99 -1.97
C PRO A 696 -0.25 32.47 -2.11
N PHE A 697 -1.48 31.95 -2.17
CA PHE A 697 -1.80 30.52 -2.14
C PHE A 697 -0.97 29.65 -3.11
N ALA A 698 -0.61 30.17 -4.29
CA ALA A 698 0.24 29.48 -5.27
C ALA A 698 1.67 29.20 -4.77
N LYS A 699 2.15 29.90 -3.75
CA LYS A 699 3.45 29.69 -3.11
C LYS A 699 3.40 28.64 -2.00
N LEU A 700 2.23 28.15 -1.61
CA LEU A 700 2.10 27.17 -0.52
C LEU A 700 3.00 25.92 -0.71
N PRO A 701 3.11 25.33 -1.93
CA PRO A 701 3.98 24.16 -2.14
C PRO A 701 5.48 24.46 -2.06
N THR A 702 5.90 25.73 -2.14
CA THR A 702 7.32 26.10 -2.07
C THR A 702 7.79 26.33 -0.62
N VAL A 703 6.88 26.30 0.35
CA VAL A 703 7.20 26.51 1.76
C VAL A 703 7.59 25.18 2.40
N SER A 704 8.77 25.12 3.01
CA SER A 704 9.25 23.90 3.69
C SER A 704 8.53 23.66 5.01
N THR A 705 8.19 24.72 5.75
CA THR A 705 7.49 24.63 7.04
C THR A 705 6.35 25.64 7.14
N VAL A 706 5.14 25.15 7.38
CA VAL A 706 3.93 25.98 7.58
C VAL A 706 3.42 25.87 9.02
N LEU A 707 3.35 26.99 9.72
CA LEU A 707 2.82 27.08 11.09
C LEU A 707 1.46 27.78 11.08
N LEU A 708 0.40 27.06 11.41
CA LEU A 708 -0.97 27.54 11.35
C LEU A 708 -1.45 27.97 12.74
N VAL A 709 -1.78 29.25 12.91
CA VAL A 709 -2.29 29.80 14.17
C VAL A 709 -3.69 30.38 13.94
N THR A 710 -4.74 29.67 14.35
CA THR A 710 -6.11 30.04 13.97
C THR A 710 -7.08 30.08 15.14
N SER A 711 -8.08 30.94 15.06
CA SER A 711 -9.20 30.98 16.00
C SER A 711 -10.43 30.30 15.39
N SER A 712 -11.28 29.66 16.19
CA SER A 712 -12.66 29.38 15.80
C SER A 712 -13.54 30.54 16.30
N TRP A 713 -14.39 31.06 15.43
CA TRP A 713 -15.25 32.24 15.67
C TRP A 713 -16.74 31.90 15.49
N HIS A 714 -17.62 32.78 15.95
CA HIS A 714 -19.09 32.66 15.98
C HIS A 714 -19.66 31.91 17.20
N SER A 715 -20.58 32.58 17.89
CA SER A 715 -20.98 32.34 19.29
C SER A 715 -21.67 31.02 19.62
N LEU A 716 -21.85 30.11 18.66
CA LEU A 716 -22.50 28.80 18.90
C LEU A 716 -21.87 27.65 18.09
N GLN A 717 -21.35 27.88 16.88
CA GLN A 717 -20.97 26.79 15.97
C GLN A 717 -19.45 26.54 15.77
N GLY A 718 -18.56 27.43 16.25
CA GLY A 718 -17.11 27.25 16.11
C GLY A 718 -16.62 27.27 14.64
N SER A 719 -17.07 28.26 13.88
CA SER A 719 -16.76 28.46 12.45
C SER A 719 -15.37 29.07 12.20
N MET A 720 -14.92 29.08 10.95
CA MET A 720 -13.65 29.70 10.57
C MET A 720 -13.70 31.23 10.59
N PRO A 721 -12.58 31.94 10.86
CA PRO A 721 -12.49 33.39 10.72
C PRO A 721 -12.71 33.84 9.27
N ASP A 722 -13.21 35.06 9.07
CA ASP A 722 -13.49 35.57 7.73
C ASP A 722 -12.22 35.62 6.86
N ASN A 723 -11.10 36.03 7.45
CA ASN A 723 -9.81 36.15 6.79
C ASN A 723 -9.16 34.77 6.45
N ALA A 724 -9.80 33.66 6.83
CA ALA A 724 -9.36 32.31 6.50
C ALA A 724 -10.25 31.62 5.45
N ARG A 725 -11.41 32.20 5.12
CA ARG A 725 -12.46 31.56 4.31
C ARG A 725 -11.98 31.26 2.89
N GLU A 726 -11.39 32.25 2.23
CA GLU A 726 -10.91 32.11 0.85
C GLU A 726 -9.74 31.13 0.76
N PHE A 727 -8.77 31.24 1.67
CA PHE A 727 -7.63 30.32 1.75
C PHE A 727 -8.08 28.86 1.93
N TYR A 728 -9.00 28.60 2.86
CA TYR A 728 -9.50 27.25 3.10
C TYR A 728 -10.39 26.73 1.96
N SER A 729 -11.17 27.60 1.31
CA SER A 729 -11.94 27.25 0.10
C SER A 729 -11.02 26.80 -1.04
N ARG A 730 -9.92 27.53 -1.27
CA ARG A 730 -8.86 27.17 -2.23
C ARG A 730 -8.20 25.85 -1.84
N LEU A 731 -7.85 25.67 -0.57
CA LEU A 731 -7.27 24.44 -0.05
C LEU A 731 -8.14 23.20 -0.32
N ARG A 732 -9.47 23.33 -0.21
CA ARG A 732 -10.42 22.23 -0.45
C ARG A 732 -10.74 21.98 -1.92
N SER A 733 -10.56 22.97 -2.79
CA SER A 733 -10.89 22.88 -4.22
C SER A 733 -9.72 22.38 -5.08
N VAL A 734 -8.54 22.17 -4.49
CA VAL A 734 -7.41 21.52 -5.13
C VAL A 734 -7.78 20.08 -5.50
N LEU A 735 -7.94 19.81 -6.81
CA LEU A 735 -8.18 18.46 -7.33
C LEU A 735 -6.92 17.59 -7.17
N PRO A 736 -7.08 16.27 -6.93
CA PRO A 736 -5.95 15.41 -6.62
C PRO A 736 -4.83 15.32 -7.66
N THR A 737 -5.13 15.66 -8.92
CA THR A 737 -4.24 15.50 -10.07
C THR A 737 -3.66 16.82 -10.60
N SER A 738 -4.13 17.99 -10.17
CA SER A 738 -3.92 19.24 -10.92
C SER A 738 -3.32 20.41 -10.15
N PHE A 739 -2.73 20.20 -8.97
CA PHE A 739 -1.95 21.23 -8.24
C PHE A 739 -0.51 20.77 -7.93
N HIS A 740 -0.07 19.76 -8.69
CA HIS A 740 1.23 19.07 -8.76
C HIS A 740 2.01 18.95 -7.41
N GLU A 741 2.00 17.77 -6.76
CA GLU A 741 2.89 17.43 -5.61
C GLU A 741 2.60 18.12 -4.25
N SER A 742 1.34 18.48 -4.02
CA SER A 742 0.90 19.75 -3.43
C SER A 742 1.23 20.13 -1.99
N LEU A 743 1.76 19.28 -1.10
CA LEU A 743 2.47 19.70 0.14
C LEU A 743 3.43 18.61 0.66
N LEU A 744 3.87 17.66 -0.18
CA LEU A 744 4.58 16.45 0.27
C LEU A 744 5.92 16.73 0.97
N ALA A 745 6.60 17.82 0.58
CA ALA A 745 7.83 18.28 1.20
C ALA A 745 7.58 19.28 2.36
N THR A 746 6.32 19.66 2.61
CA THR A 746 5.96 20.67 3.60
C THR A 746 5.66 20.01 4.95
N LYS A 747 6.45 20.36 5.96
CA LYS A 747 6.13 20.09 7.36
C LYS A 747 5.12 21.12 7.85
N PHE A 748 4.18 20.73 8.71
CA PHE A 748 3.25 21.70 9.29
C PHE A 748 2.92 21.44 10.76
N ALA A 749 2.43 22.47 11.45
CA ALA A 749 1.90 22.35 12.80
C ALA A 749 0.73 23.32 12.99
N VAL A 750 -0.26 22.92 13.79
CA VAL A 750 -1.50 23.70 14.00
C VAL A 750 -1.72 24.04 15.46
N CYS A 751 -2.00 25.32 15.72
CA CYS A 751 -2.40 25.85 17.01
C CYS A 751 -3.79 26.48 16.89
N GLY A 752 -4.80 25.83 17.45
CA GLY A 752 -6.18 26.28 17.44
C GLY A 752 -6.58 26.98 18.74
N PHE A 753 -7.16 28.16 18.65
CA PHE A 753 -7.78 28.88 19.76
C PHE A 753 -9.31 28.80 19.62
N GLY A 754 -10.01 28.46 20.68
CA GLY A 754 -11.47 28.38 20.67
C GLY A 754 -12.04 28.42 22.08
N SER A 755 -13.36 28.48 22.17
CA SER A 755 -14.07 28.41 23.45
C SER A 755 -14.68 27.02 23.61
N THR A 756 -14.56 26.43 24.79
CA THR A 756 -15.32 25.21 25.15
C THR A 756 -16.84 25.45 25.18
N LYS A 757 -17.29 26.71 25.10
CA LYS A 757 -18.70 27.09 24.95
C LYS A 757 -19.25 26.93 23.54
N TYR A 758 -18.41 26.67 22.54
CA TYR A 758 -18.85 26.41 21.16
C TYR A 758 -19.14 24.91 20.97
N ASP A 759 -20.14 24.57 20.16
CA ASP A 759 -20.48 23.17 19.83
C ASP A 759 -19.27 22.39 19.25
N ARG A 760 -18.40 23.10 18.53
CA ARG A 760 -17.17 22.57 17.96
C ARG A 760 -15.94 23.29 18.52
N PHE A 761 -15.44 22.77 19.64
CA PHE A 761 -14.23 23.30 20.28
C PHE A 761 -12.99 23.18 19.35
N CYS A 762 -12.48 24.35 18.91
CA CYS A 762 -11.40 24.49 17.93
C CYS A 762 -11.67 23.83 16.56
N GLY A 763 -12.95 23.72 16.14
CA GLY A 763 -13.34 22.96 14.95
C GLY A 763 -12.64 23.40 13.65
N PHE A 764 -12.33 24.69 13.49
CA PHE A 764 -11.61 25.13 12.28
C PHE A 764 -10.13 24.70 12.25
N ALA A 765 -9.49 24.57 13.41
CA ALA A 765 -8.12 24.05 13.48
C ALA A 765 -8.07 22.57 13.04
N GLU A 766 -9.08 21.77 13.42
CA GLU A 766 -9.22 20.37 12.97
C GLU A 766 -9.42 20.27 11.46
N GLN A 767 -10.23 21.18 10.91
CA GLN A 767 -10.48 21.29 9.48
C GLN A 767 -9.20 21.60 8.69
N LEU A 768 -8.40 22.57 9.15
CA LEU A 768 -7.11 22.89 8.54
C LEU A 768 -6.12 21.74 8.67
N ASN A 769 -6.03 21.11 9.84
CA ASN A 769 -5.15 19.97 10.07
C ASN A 769 -5.47 18.82 9.10
N SER A 770 -6.75 18.49 8.96
CA SER A 770 -7.22 17.44 8.03
C SER A 770 -6.95 17.82 6.57
N ALA A 771 -7.16 19.08 6.19
CA ALA A 771 -6.94 19.53 4.83
C ALA A 771 -5.45 19.49 4.43
N PHE A 772 -4.53 19.89 5.32
CA PHE A 772 -3.08 19.80 5.07
C PHE A 772 -2.61 18.33 4.95
N ILE A 773 -3.11 17.43 5.80
CA ILE A 773 -2.82 15.98 5.71
C ILE A 773 -3.33 15.40 4.39
N ASN A 774 -4.56 15.73 3.99
CA ASN A 774 -5.15 15.24 2.74
C ASN A 774 -4.40 15.72 1.49
N LEU A 775 -3.68 16.84 1.58
CA LEU A 775 -2.82 17.37 0.53
C LEU A 775 -1.38 16.82 0.58
N GLY A 776 -1.05 16.00 1.59
CA GLY A 776 0.24 15.31 1.72
C GLY A 776 1.24 15.96 2.67
N ALA A 777 0.88 17.04 3.38
CA ALA A 777 1.78 17.69 4.35
C ALA A 777 2.02 16.80 5.58
N THR A 778 3.22 16.87 6.16
CA THR A 778 3.60 16.05 7.33
C THR A 778 3.47 16.86 8.63
N PRO A 779 2.61 16.47 9.60
CA PRO A 779 2.55 17.15 10.88
C PRO A 779 3.80 16.81 11.71
N PHE A 780 4.50 17.81 12.24
CA PHE A 780 5.74 17.59 13.03
C PHE A 780 5.61 17.96 14.52
N VAL A 781 4.50 18.60 14.90
CA VAL A 781 4.10 18.82 16.30
C VAL A 781 2.61 18.50 16.39
N GLU A 782 2.21 17.81 17.46
CA GLU A 782 0.80 17.54 17.74
C GLU A 782 -0.01 18.85 17.75
N MET A 783 -1.17 18.83 17.07
CA MET A 783 -2.08 19.97 17.05
C MET A 783 -2.55 20.28 18.48
N VAL A 784 -2.42 21.53 18.91
CA VAL A 784 -2.90 21.96 20.22
C VAL A 784 -4.23 22.70 20.10
N LYS A 785 -5.18 22.36 20.97
CA LYS A 785 -6.44 23.11 21.16
C LYS A 785 -6.35 23.95 22.43
N ILE A 786 -6.54 25.25 22.30
CA ILE A 786 -6.40 26.22 23.37
C ILE A 786 -7.77 26.79 23.71
N ASP A 787 -8.19 26.54 24.95
CA ASP A 787 -9.42 27.11 25.49
C ASP A 787 -9.19 28.54 25.98
N THR A 788 -9.83 29.50 25.29
CA THR A 788 -9.76 30.93 25.63
C THR A 788 -10.57 31.30 26.86
N GLU A 789 -11.44 30.42 27.36
CA GLU A 789 -12.23 30.63 28.59
C GLU A 789 -11.41 30.42 29.88
N ARG A 790 -10.21 29.85 29.77
CA ARG A 790 -9.35 29.63 30.94
C ARG A 790 -8.86 30.96 31.54
N PRO A 791 -8.58 31.02 32.87
CA PRO A 791 -8.09 32.23 33.53
C PRO A 791 -6.79 32.78 32.94
N ASP A 792 -5.92 31.92 32.44
CA ASP A 792 -4.67 32.31 31.78
C ASP A 792 -4.84 32.61 30.28
N LYS A 793 -6.08 32.55 29.77
CA LYS A 793 -6.46 32.68 28.35
C LYS A 793 -5.63 31.79 27.43
N GLY A 794 -5.17 30.64 27.93
CA GLY A 794 -4.37 29.71 27.14
C GLY A 794 -2.90 30.11 26.94
N LYS A 795 -2.37 31.10 27.69
CA LYS A 795 -0.96 31.51 27.59
C LYS A 795 0.02 30.37 27.89
N LYS A 796 -0.26 29.55 28.91
CA LYS A 796 0.61 28.40 29.27
C LYS A 796 0.66 27.32 28.17
N PRO A 797 -0.48 26.80 27.66
CA PRO A 797 -0.45 25.81 26.57
C PRO A 797 0.15 26.36 25.28
N PHE A 798 -0.08 27.63 24.94
CA PHE A 798 0.57 28.27 23.79
C PHE A 798 2.10 28.30 23.96
N ALA A 799 2.60 28.74 25.12
CA ALA A 799 4.03 28.75 25.40
C ALA A 799 4.67 27.35 25.37
N LYS A 800 3.95 26.31 25.81
CA LYS A 800 4.40 24.91 25.71
C LYS A 800 4.50 24.48 24.24
N TRP A 801 3.51 24.82 23.42
CA TRP A 801 3.51 24.50 22.00
C TRP A 801 4.62 25.24 21.24
N MET A 802 4.86 26.53 21.50
CA MET A 802 5.98 27.28 20.92
C MET A 802 7.34 26.63 21.22
N LYS A 803 7.55 26.17 22.47
CA LYS A 803 8.76 25.45 22.85
C LYS A 803 8.89 24.10 22.13
N ALA A 804 7.79 23.40 21.91
CA ALA A 804 7.80 22.14 21.16
C ALA A 804 8.14 22.36 19.68
N VAL A 805 7.56 23.38 19.04
CA VAL A 805 7.89 23.77 17.66
C VAL A 805 9.38 24.08 17.53
N VAL A 806 9.92 24.96 18.37
CA VAL A 806 11.35 25.29 18.34
C VAL A 806 12.20 24.06 18.60
N LYS A 807 11.88 23.25 19.63
CA LYS A 807 12.62 22.03 19.93
C LYS A 807 12.68 21.10 18.71
N MET A 808 11.56 20.88 18.03
CA MET A 808 11.52 20.00 16.87
C MET A 808 12.27 20.56 15.66
N LEU A 809 12.27 21.89 15.47
CA LEU A 809 13.01 22.54 14.38
C LEU A 809 14.52 22.66 14.64
N THR A 810 14.96 22.72 15.89
CA THR A 810 16.38 22.87 16.26
C THR A 810 17.05 21.57 16.69
N THR A 811 16.28 20.49 16.86
CA THR A 811 16.86 19.15 17.08
C THR A 811 17.41 18.66 15.73
N PRO A 812 18.71 18.31 15.62
CA PRO A 812 19.24 17.71 14.40
C PRO A 812 18.40 16.46 14.08
N ASP A 813 17.85 16.41 12.87
CA ASP A 813 16.87 15.40 12.47
C ASP A 813 17.29 13.99 12.91
N LEU A 814 16.51 13.35 13.78
CA LEU A 814 16.33 11.90 13.70
C LEU A 814 15.63 11.68 12.37
N VAL A 815 16.36 11.08 11.43
CA VAL A 815 15.99 10.84 10.03
C VAL A 815 14.48 10.74 9.82
N GLN A 816 13.87 11.81 9.29
CA GLN A 816 12.60 11.69 8.60
C GLN A 816 12.85 11.27 7.15
N PRO A 817 11.96 10.45 6.55
CA PRO A 817 12.11 9.99 5.18
C PRO A 817 12.11 11.19 4.22
N THR A 818 13.16 11.29 3.40
CA THR A 818 13.32 12.38 2.43
C THR A 818 12.50 12.07 1.19
N MET A 819 11.48 12.88 0.90
CA MET A 819 10.67 12.80 -0.33
C MET A 819 11.45 13.35 -1.53
N LEU A 820 11.25 12.72 -2.68
CA LEU A 820 11.91 12.98 -3.95
C LEU A 820 11.37 14.22 -4.66
N VAL A 821 12.29 15.05 -5.15
CA VAL A 821 12.04 16.27 -5.94
C VAL A 821 11.98 15.91 -7.43
N VAL A 822 10.98 16.41 -8.17
CA VAL A 822 10.84 16.24 -9.63
C VAL A 822 10.82 17.63 -10.30
N PRO A 823 11.48 17.85 -11.46
CA PRO A 823 11.56 19.17 -12.07
C PRO A 823 10.26 19.60 -12.77
N SER A 824 9.89 20.88 -12.62
CA SER A 824 8.72 21.55 -13.20
C SER A 824 8.78 21.69 -14.74
N ILE A 825 7.67 21.39 -15.43
CA ILE A 825 7.43 21.77 -16.83
C ILE A 825 6.23 22.73 -16.85
N MET A 826 6.46 23.97 -17.31
CA MET A 826 5.44 25.01 -17.46
C MET A 826 4.58 24.79 -18.72
N PRO A 827 3.30 25.24 -18.69
CA PRO A 827 2.77 25.89 -19.89
C PRO A 827 1.88 27.13 -19.64
N SER A 828 1.80 27.92 -20.71
CA SER A 828 1.23 29.24 -20.95
C SER A 828 -0.31 29.36 -21.00
N VAL A 829 -0.79 30.58 -20.76
CA VAL A 829 -2.17 31.17 -20.76
C VAL A 829 -2.70 31.42 -22.21
N PRO A 830 -3.97 31.82 -22.52
CA PRO A 830 -5.37 31.52 -22.07
C PRO A 830 -6.37 31.14 -23.22
N THR A 831 -7.62 30.66 -22.95
CA THR A 831 -8.91 31.30 -23.42
C THR A 831 -10.23 30.58 -23.01
N ARG A 832 -11.24 31.43 -22.66
CA ARG A 832 -12.73 31.33 -22.64
C ARG A 832 -13.45 30.01 -22.24
N ALA A 833 -14.20 30.10 -21.13
CA ALA A 833 -15.18 29.11 -20.68
C ALA A 833 -16.37 28.97 -21.66
N GLN A 834 -16.56 27.77 -22.20
CA GLN A 834 -17.81 27.32 -22.83
C GLN A 834 -18.45 26.25 -21.95
N ALA A 835 -19.79 26.27 -21.91
CA ALA A 835 -20.62 25.36 -21.12
C ALA A 835 -20.32 23.88 -21.43
N PHE A 836 -20.17 23.06 -20.38
CA PHE A 836 -19.89 21.63 -20.48
C PHE A 836 -21.17 20.84 -20.82
N PRO A 837 -21.20 20.03 -21.89
CA PRO A 837 -22.32 19.15 -22.19
C PRO A 837 -22.41 18.02 -21.14
N GLY A 838 -23.59 17.82 -20.55
CA GLY A 838 -23.85 16.78 -19.54
C GLY A 838 -24.33 17.29 -18.18
N TYR A 839 -24.33 18.61 -17.97
CA TYR A 839 -24.84 19.24 -16.76
C TYR A 839 -26.12 20.02 -17.07
N HIS A 840 -27.21 19.72 -16.36
CA HIS A 840 -28.42 20.53 -16.40
C HIS A 840 -28.26 21.71 -15.43
N GLN A 841 -28.46 22.93 -15.93
CA GLN A 841 -28.53 24.12 -15.11
C GLN A 841 -29.93 24.21 -14.49
N ILE A 842 -30.03 24.05 -13.17
CA ILE A 842 -31.29 24.16 -12.42
C ILE A 842 -31.29 25.51 -11.71
N THR A 843 -32.36 26.28 -11.89
CA THR A 843 -32.49 27.61 -11.30
C THR A 843 -33.57 27.59 -10.23
N VAL A 844 -33.27 28.16 -9.06
CA VAL A 844 -34.27 28.36 -8.00
C VAL A 844 -35.26 29.41 -8.49
N SER A 845 -36.51 29.01 -8.72
CA SER A 845 -37.53 29.90 -9.24
C SER A 845 -38.24 30.66 -8.12
N ARG A 846 -38.37 30.06 -6.92
CA ARG A 846 -39.03 30.70 -5.78
C ARG A 846 -38.59 30.14 -4.44
N VAL A 847 -38.43 31.03 -3.44
CA VAL A 847 -38.23 30.67 -2.02
C VAL A 847 -39.27 31.37 -1.18
N LYS A 848 -39.98 30.64 -0.30
CA LYS A 848 -40.99 31.21 0.60
C LYS A 848 -40.88 30.62 2.02
N GLU A 849 -40.75 31.48 3.03
CA GLU A 849 -40.68 31.08 4.44
C GLU A 849 -42.09 30.78 4.99
N TYR A 850 -42.28 29.63 5.65
CA TYR A 850 -43.49 29.30 6.40
C TYR A 850 -43.28 29.56 7.89
N LYS A 851 -44.17 30.37 8.48
CA LYS A 851 -44.24 30.57 9.93
C LYS A 851 -45.41 29.76 10.47
N ASN A 852 -45.12 28.82 11.37
CA ASN A 852 -46.02 27.94 12.14
C ASN A 852 -46.33 26.55 11.55
N LEU A 853 -45.34 25.65 11.51
CA LEU A 853 -45.58 24.21 11.63
C LEU A 853 -45.39 23.81 13.11
N THR A 854 -46.52 23.57 13.77
CA THR A 854 -46.75 23.05 15.13
C THR A 854 -45.55 22.73 16.05
N GLN A 855 -45.36 23.62 17.05
CA GLN A 855 -44.88 23.49 18.44
C GLN A 855 -43.76 22.51 18.90
N ALA A 856 -43.10 21.71 18.05
CA ALA A 856 -42.05 20.78 18.53
C ALA A 856 -40.61 21.06 18.04
N THR A 857 -40.39 21.99 17.11
CA THR A 857 -39.04 22.30 16.60
C THR A 857 -38.91 23.78 16.26
N SER A 858 -37.92 24.46 16.85
CA SER A 858 -37.66 25.90 16.67
C SER A 858 -36.90 26.23 15.38
N GLY A 859 -37.34 25.68 14.24
CA GLY A 859 -36.78 25.93 12.91
C GLY A 859 -37.62 26.92 12.08
N ARG A 860 -36.95 27.71 11.21
CA ARG A 860 -37.61 28.45 10.12
C ARG A 860 -37.64 27.53 8.90
N TYR A 861 -38.83 27.22 8.42
CA TYR A 861 -39.02 26.31 7.28
C TYR A 861 -39.15 27.09 5.99
N TYR A 862 -38.43 26.69 4.95
CA TYR A 862 -38.48 27.32 3.64
C TYR A 862 -38.99 26.34 2.59
N TYR A 863 -39.93 26.82 1.79
CA TYR A 863 -40.38 26.17 0.58
C TYR A 863 -39.52 26.65 -0.58
N VAL A 864 -38.79 25.75 -1.23
CA VAL A 864 -37.95 26.07 -2.40
C VAL A 864 -38.46 25.33 -3.62
N GLU A 865 -38.80 26.10 -4.65
CA GLU A 865 -39.29 25.61 -5.94
C GLU A 865 -38.22 25.85 -7.00
N PHE A 866 -37.97 24.83 -7.81
CA PHE A 866 -37.02 24.88 -8.92
C PHE A 866 -37.78 24.93 -10.25
N ASP A 867 -37.15 25.46 -11.31
CA ASP A 867 -37.69 25.49 -12.68
C ASP A 867 -38.02 24.10 -13.27
N THR A 868 -37.62 23.02 -12.59
CA THR A 868 -37.93 21.62 -12.93
C THR A 868 -39.27 21.10 -12.37
N GLY A 869 -40.00 21.91 -11.61
CA GLY A 869 -41.32 21.56 -11.05
C GLY A 869 -41.31 20.60 -9.85
N LYS A 870 -40.12 20.25 -9.33
CA LYS A 870 -39.97 19.48 -8.08
C LYS A 870 -39.82 20.41 -6.87
N THR A 871 -40.46 20.04 -5.79
CA THR A 871 -40.55 20.85 -4.56
C THR A 871 -39.78 20.19 -3.42
N PHE A 872 -39.02 20.97 -2.66
CA PHE A 872 -38.41 20.56 -1.38
C PHE A 872 -38.91 21.45 -0.23
N ILE A 873 -39.16 20.82 0.93
CA ILE A 873 -39.47 21.49 2.20
C ILE A 873 -38.33 21.15 3.15
N GLU A 874 -37.62 22.17 3.66
CA GLU A 874 -36.58 22.03 4.69
C GLU A 874 -36.84 22.97 5.85
#